data_AF-J2LP76-F1
#
_entry.id   AF-J2LP76-F1
#
_cell.length_a   1.000
_cell.length_b   1.000
_cell.length_c   1.000
_cell.angle_alpha   90.00
_cell.angle_beta   90.00
_cell.angle_gamma   90.00
#
_symmetry.space_group_name_H-M   'P 1'
#
loop_
_entity.id
_entity.type
_entity.pdbx_description
1 polymer ?
#
loop_
_entity_poly.entity_id
_entity_poly.type
_entity_poly.pdbx_seq_one_letter_code
_entity_poly.pdbx_strand_id
1 'polypeptide(L)'
;MRTASIACSMRVTVLQCVLALTGLLLTPQNGSAEVSAETPAETPAENASAPEMLAPSVPPASKKLRAAPAVSAPISAPVSVPEAAPVPGALMTPEAAKAIVGKVRVSKTDGEGPAARLLSYDVLKKFTPALRQQIQQALLEIYAEDAAYMQAYRESTAPLSDNVVGPITLSWLNRFWFDFKMEPVGNLTNASVQALLHFAATVKAHPEWKVDLISADLGRWIDGFEPEDRARYYQIRLAGTDEQIIAMLRLYHYETDNTRQPPPDQDRALLTIYSYSLTATDIRLLASKSQVIAKLSALQDVVYINQPLFDAAVLGALKDLGSQAASYLPAARDAALEKSYRLTLSSLQMLREGNIVPETVIGELEKLTGAYPDQAMFMEAVIDATAQVNEPIDQYMPDILNAAETSTSYILTARALAELSANRKNDSVPQVILDMIKGLQGLEYAQQWLFDKAVMARLRNGVGACQSGIPENVADRRKVSAEQMKQLESALKDPALFEKLDKLWHGTSCSPDETIAMNQQIEALYVKYRASIRESARKKPAYDPNKHVQWNGDGCGCVLDRLVGEVYGFYPFWFAGTPQKVNFSTLSRVAYYGPTFDDTGILRQANDGRDFVAAAENGDLAQHDFVNIARDHQTAVDWVVQRNDWRSWQKMDKGRKEQILERLATSIVRLMSIRLHSWTATVSNHLPFGARFVPTNGDGVTLFFDDYPDDEVSVGVFNKFVDTLRSRLRGARAGDIINVMMRHSALGKGIYDYPNLYGLIAASDANPRKDLLAQVERDSNMRPHFLVLLEEQTTDSKKQLRLRMEGPLHGERREMVLRQIVPVITFDHDNWQQLQDDIIYFKDNFGGIGFWPMPMTPPAAAAEAVGGAAKDGPAVLVDFAGVQQCDVSRDVSQCLVDFYQTVPGAEASPVCKTVCENLYAFRLAAKLAVLLLIACVALYYWSCMWRERMARCYHAPTVAIAAVWSLLALALLFCDPFLRWLARGYMIPIFLVLFICALIAWYQYRLKERDEQP
;
A
#
# COMPACT_ATOMS: atom_id res chain seq x y z
N MET A 1 41.44 -73.15 30.80
CA MET A 1 40.70 -73.11 29.51
C MET A 1 39.42 -73.94 29.63
N ARG A 2 38.43 -73.74 28.75
CA ARG A 2 37.13 -74.47 28.68
C ARG A 2 36.17 -74.32 29.89
N THR A 3 35.67 -73.10 30.13
CA THR A 3 34.38 -72.88 30.86
C THR A 3 33.69 -71.54 30.55
N ALA A 4 34.37 -70.56 29.94
CA ALA A 4 33.87 -69.18 29.82
C ALA A 4 33.05 -68.85 28.54
N SER A 5 32.83 -69.79 27.62
CA SER A 5 32.43 -69.46 26.23
C SER A 5 30.94 -69.64 25.87
N ILE A 6 30.10 -70.14 26.78
CA ILE A 6 28.73 -70.59 26.44
C ILE A 6 27.64 -69.58 26.85
N ALA A 7 27.89 -68.74 27.87
CA ALA A 7 26.90 -67.82 28.44
C ALA A 7 26.42 -66.68 27.50
N CYS A 8 27.08 -66.47 26.36
CA CYS A 8 26.78 -65.34 25.46
C CYS A 8 25.69 -65.64 24.41
N SER A 9 25.44 -66.92 24.08
CA SER A 9 24.60 -67.28 22.92
C SER A 9 23.09 -67.29 23.19
N MET A 10 22.65 -67.14 24.45
CA MET A 10 21.27 -67.43 24.87
C MET A 10 20.46 -66.19 25.32
N ARG A 11 20.88 -64.98 24.91
CA ARG A 11 20.18 -63.71 25.20
C ARG A 11 19.76 -62.90 23.96
N VAL A 12 19.80 -63.51 22.77
CA VAL A 12 19.41 -62.84 21.50
C VAL A 12 17.89 -62.70 21.37
N THR A 13 17.12 -63.72 21.79
CA THR A 13 15.67 -63.82 21.54
C THR A 13 14.84 -62.68 22.17
N VAL A 14 15.26 -62.16 23.34
CA VAL A 14 14.54 -61.08 24.03
C VAL A 14 14.64 -59.75 23.26
N LEU A 15 15.73 -59.53 22.54
CA LEU A 15 15.95 -58.28 21.80
C LEU A 15 15.04 -58.17 20.55
N GLN A 16 14.62 -59.31 19.99
CA GLN A 16 13.68 -59.34 18.86
C GLN A 16 12.25 -58.94 19.27
N CYS A 17 11.79 -59.28 20.48
CA CYS A 17 10.46 -58.86 20.95
C CYS A 17 10.34 -57.34 21.13
N VAL A 18 11.41 -56.67 21.60
CA VAL A 18 11.40 -55.20 21.80
C VAL A 18 11.40 -54.45 20.47
N LEU A 19 12.06 -55.00 19.43
CA LEU A 19 12.06 -54.44 18.07
C LEU A 19 10.77 -54.73 17.28
N ALA A 20 9.92 -55.65 17.73
CA ALA A 20 8.64 -55.96 17.08
C ALA A 20 7.52 -54.96 17.44
N LEU A 21 7.51 -54.42 18.67
CA LEU A 21 6.44 -53.51 19.13
C LEU A 21 6.44 -52.13 18.44
N THR A 22 7.54 -51.72 17.81
CA THR A 22 7.63 -50.46 17.04
C THR A 22 7.23 -50.60 15.57
N GLY A 23 6.79 -51.79 15.13
CA GLY A 23 6.46 -52.08 13.72
C GLY A 23 4.98 -52.04 13.33
N LEU A 24 4.03 -51.96 14.27
CA LEU A 24 2.60 -51.97 13.97
C LEU A 24 1.93 -50.60 14.22
N LEU A 25 1.85 -49.78 13.17
CA LEU A 25 0.77 -48.82 12.89
C LEU A 25 1.00 -48.23 11.48
N LEU A 26 -0.07 -48.07 10.69
CA LEU A 26 -0.07 -47.77 9.23
C LEU A 26 0.45 -48.97 8.41
N THR A 27 -0.33 -49.62 7.53
CA THR A 27 -1.20 -49.07 6.46
C THR A 27 -2.40 -50.00 6.14
N PRO A 28 -3.42 -49.53 5.38
CA PRO A 28 -4.67 -50.28 5.14
C PRO A 28 -4.67 -51.13 3.85
N GLN A 29 -5.62 -52.08 3.74
CA GLN A 29 -6.01 -52.70 2.46
C GLN A 29 -7.51 -53.04 2.38
N ASN A 30 -8.01 -53.23 1.16
CA ASN A 30 -9.44 -53.34 0.80
C ASN A 30 -9.94 -54.81 0.69
N GLY A 31 -11.27 -55.00 0.68
CA GLY A 31 -11.97 -56.24 0.32
C GLY A 31 -13.27 -56.38 1.14
N SER A 32 -14.51 -56.19 0.67
CA SER A 32 -15.22 -56.46 -0.60
C SER A 32 -15.98 -57.81 -0.65
N ALA A 33 -17.21 -57.81 -0.11
CA ALA A 33 -18.39 -58.65 -0.42
C ALA A 33 -19.56 -58.08 0.43
N GLU A 34 -20.82 -57.88 0.01
CA GLU A 34 -21.79 -58.74 -0.72
C GLU A 34 -22.23 -59.99 0.07
N VAL A 35 -23.52 -60.36 0.19
CA VAL A 35 -24.82 -59.71 -0.12
C VAL A 35 -25.87 -60.33 0.81
N SER A 36 -26.88 -59.56 1.26
CA SER A 36 -28.29 -60.00 1.42
C SER A 36 -29.16 -58.83 1.92
N ALA A 37 -30.41 -58.79 1.51
CA ALA A 37 -31.38 -57.76 1.89
C ALA A 37 -32.71 -58.41 2.28
N GLU A 38 -33.41 -57.83 3.26
CA GLU A 38 -34.85 -57.99 3.39
C GLU A 38 -35.48 -56.77 4.11
N THR A 39 -36.73 -56.49 3.78
CA THR A 39 -37.55 -55.35 4.25
C THR A 39 -39.00 -55.81 3.95
N PRO A 40 -39.99 -55.62 4.86
CA PRO A 40 -40.63 -54.30 4.94
C PRO A 40 -41.35 -53.90 6.25
N ALA A 41 -41.78 -52.63 6.26
CA ALA A 41 -43.06 -52.12 6.76
C ALA A 41 -43.36 -51.86 8.26
N GLU A 42 -44.09 -50.72 8.41
CA GLU A 42 -45.18 -50.39 9.35
C GLU A 42 -44.94 -49.95 10.82
N THR A 43 -45.71 -48.90 11.14
CA THR A 43 -45.99 -48.21 12.43
C THR A 43 -47.27 -48.81 13.07
N PRO A 44 -47.91 -48.31 14.19
CA PRO A 44 -47.72 -47.05 14.95
C PRO A 44 -47.83 -47.15 16.51
N ALA A 45 -47.91 -45.96 17.17
CA ALA A 45 -48.51 -45.70 18.50
C ALA A 45 -47.71 -46.16 19.77
N GLU A 46 -47.93 -45.68 21.00
CA GLU A 46 -48.84 -44.63 21.56
C GLU A 46 -48.33 -44.13 22.95
N ASN A 47 -48.98 -43.08 23.53
CA ASN A 47 -48.91 -42.58 24.93
C ASN A 47 -47.60 -41.87 25.38
N ALA A 48 -47.59 -40.62 25.89
CA ALA A 48 -48.23 -39.96 27.07
C ALA A 48 -47.40 -40.15 28.38
N SER A 49 -47.26 -39.19 29.32
CA SER A 49 -48.05 -37.98 29.66
C SER A 49 -47.20 -36.82 30.25
N ALA A 50 -47.79 -35.62 30.41
CA ALA A 50 -47.25 -34.48 31.20
C ALA A 50 -47.82 -34.45 32.65
N PRO A 51 -47.36 -33.51 33.51
CA PRO A 51 -48.11 -32.26 33.83
C PRO A 51 -47.24 -30.99 33.62
N GLU A 52 -47.76 -29.78 33.33
CA GLU A 52 -48.51 -28.81 34.18
C GLU A 52 -47.77 -28.39 35.48
N MET A 53 -47.79 -27.13 35.93
CA MET A 53 -48.56 -25.90 35.60
C MET A 53 -47.59 -24.67 35.72
N LEU A 54 -47.89 -23.35 35.73
CA LEU A 54 -49.09 -22.47 35.81
C LEU A 54 -48.70 -21.05 35.29
N ALA A 55 -49.64 -20.19 34.86
CA ALA A 55 -49.42 -18.74 34.63
C ALA A 55 -50.72 -17.89 34.79
N PRO A 56 -50.66 -16.59 35.18
CA PRO A 56 -51.78 -15.62 35.11
C PRO A 56 -51.50 -14.44 34.14
N SER A 57 -52.32 -14.18 33.10
CA SER A 57 -53.52 -13.29 33.04
C SER A 57 -53.26 -11.77 33.31
N VAL A 58 -53.39 -10.80 32.37
CA VAL A 58 -54.53 -10.37 31.48
C VAL A 58 -55.65 -9.67 32.29
N PRO A 59 -56.08 -8.40 32.01
CA PRO A 59 -56.93 -8.03 30.83
C PRO A 59 -56.76 -6.58 30.23
N PRO A 60 -57.55 -6.18 29.18
CA PRO A 60 -57.30 -4.99 28.32
C PRO A 60 -58.50 -4.02 28.14
N ALA A 61 -58.41 -3.02 27.22
CA ALA A 61 -59.61 -2.30 26.70
C ALA A 61 -59.49 -1.56 25.32
N SER A 62 -59.96 -2.19 24.23
CA SER A 62 -60.74 -1.58 23.09
C SER A 62 -60.16 -0.45 22.20
N LYS A 63 -60.67 -0.06 21.00
CA LYS A 63 -61.50 -0.54 19.83
C LYS A 63 -61.34 0.60 18.77
N LYS A 64 -61.45 0.51 17.44
CA LYS A 64 -62.04 -0.39 16.40
C LYS A 64 -60.89 -0.82 15.41
N LEU A 65 -60.98 -1.31 14.15
CA LEU A 65 -61.98 -1.44 13.05
C LEU A 65 -62.34 -0.15 12.25
N ARG A 66 -62.60 -0.15 10.92
CA ARG A 66 -62.96 -1.25 9.98
C ARG A 66 -62.65 -0.93 8.47
N ALA A 67 -61.87 -1.82 7.83
CA ALA A 67 -62.00 -2.44 6.48
C ALA A 67 -62.07 -1.65 5.13
N ALA A 68 -61.67 -2.35 4.05
CA ALA A 68 -61.81 -2.01 2.61
C ALA A 68 -63.13 -2.63 2.01
N PRO A 69 -63.45 -2.56 0.68
CA PRO A 69 -62.62 -2.96 -0.48
C PRO A 69 -62.66 -1.98 -1.70
N ALA A 70 -62.11 -2.42 -2.84
CA ALA A 70 -61.83 -1.63 -4.05
C ALA A 70 -62.98 -1.57 -5.09
N VAL A 71 -62.85 -0.68 -6.10
CA VAL A 71 -63.05 -0.96 -7.56
C VAL A 71 -62.83 0.30 -8.45
N SER A 72 -62.24 0.10 -9.64
CA SER A 72 -62.19 0.98 -10.83
C SER A 72 -61.52 2.38 -10.79
N ALA A 73 -60.84 2.73 -11.90
CA ALA A 73 -60.48 4.10 -12.30
C ALA A 73 -61.49 4.62 -13.36
N PRO A 74 -61.55 5.93 -13.68
CA PRO A 74 -60.60 6.48 -14.67
C PRO A 74 -60.14 7.95 -14.49
N ILE A 75 -59.04 8.29 -15.16
CA ILE A 75 -58.65 9.57 -15.80
C ILE A 75 -59.20 10.89 -15.19
N SER A 76 -58.30 11.71 -14.62
CA SER A 76 -58.17 13.17 -14.90
C SER A 76 -56.88 13.72 -14.28
N ALA A 77 -56.25 14.72 -14.91
CA ALA A 77 -54.98 15.29 -14.46
C ALA A 77 -55.15 16.63 -13.70
N PRO A 78 -54.37 16.90 -12.64
CA PRO A 78 -54.26 18.22 -12.04
C PRO A 78 -53.00 18.97 -12.51
N VAL A 79 -53.25 20.09 -13.19
CA VAL A 79 -52.48 21.35 -13.26
C VAL A 79 -51.08 21.37 -12.63
N SER A 80 -50.07 21.68 -13.45
CA SER A 80 -48.72 22.07 -13.02
C SER A 80 -48.71 23.40 -12.25
N VAL A 81 -48.16 23.40 -11.03
CA VAL A 81 -47.74 24.62 -10.33
C VAL A 81 -46.34 25.01 -10.84
N PRO A 82 -46.04 26.29 -11.13
CA PRO A 82 -44.69 26.71 -11.52
C PRO A 82 -43.69 26.46 -10.40
N GLU A 83 -42.58 25.81 -10.72
CA GLU A 83 -41.45 25.63 -9.80
C GLU A 83 -40.75 26.97 -9.57
N ALA A 84 -40.41 27.26 -8.31
CA ALA A 84 -39.83 28.57 -7.94
C ALA A 84 -38.37 28.68 -8.40
N ALA A 85 -37.98 29.87 -8.86
CA ALA A 85 -36.61 30.13 -9.30
C ALA A 85 -35.58 29.92 -8.16
N PRO A 86 -34.40 29.33 -8.44
CA PRO A 86 -33.41 29.03 -7.42
C PRO A 86 -32.77 30.31 -6.84
N VAL A 87 -32.46 30.26 -5.54
CA VAL A 87 -31.78 31.35 -4.82
C VAL A 87 -30.27 31.32 -5.14
N PRO A 88 -29.64 32.46 -5.44
CA PRO A 88 -28.19 32.52 -5.66
C PRO A 88 -27.40 32.09 -4.40
N GLY A 89 -26.37 31.25 -4.59
CA GLY A 89 -25.40 30.89 -3.54
C GLY A 89 -25.51 29.45 -2.98
N ALA A 90 -26.48 28.65 -3.40
CA ALA A 90 -26.53 27.23 -3.03
C ALA A 90 -25.46 26.41 -3.78
N LEU A 91 -24.55 25.75 -3.05
CA LEU A 91 -23.50 24.90 -3.63
C LEU A 91 -24.10 23.62 -4.25
N MET A 92 -24.06 23.53 -5.58
CA MET A 92 -24.51 22.37 -6.35
C MET A 92 -23.77 21.08 -5.91
N THR A 93 -24.51 19.99 -5.70
CA THR A 93 -23.93 18.67 -5.37
C THR A 93 -23.43 17.95 -6.62
N PRO A 94 -22.50 16.98 -6.51
CA PRO A 94 -22.03 16.20 -7.67
C PRO A 94 -23.15 15.45 -8.39
N GLU A 95 -24.16 14.97 -7.65
CA GLU A 95 -25.31 14.23 -8.20
C GLU A 95 -26.23 15.17 -8.99
N ALA A 96 -26.50 16.37 -8.45
CA ALA A 96 -27.23 17.41 -9.16
C ALA A 96 -26.48 17.86 -10.42
N ALA A 97 -25.16 18.04 -10.33
CA ALA A 97 -24.33 18.40 -11.47
C ALA A 97 -24.31 17.31 -12.56
N LYS A 98 -24.21 16.01 -12.19
CA LYS A 98 -24.35 14.90 -13.14
C LYS A 98 -25.74 14.84 -13.76
N ALA A 99 -26.79 15.15 -13.00
CA ALA A 99 -28.16 15.23 -13.51
C ALA A 99 -28.43 16.45 -14.43
N ILE A 100 -27.66 17.54 -14.31
CA ILE A 100 -27.71 18.70 -15.21
C ILE A 100 -26.95 18.40 -16.50
N VAL A 101 -25.68 17.97 -16.39
CA VAL A 101 -24.83 17.59 -17.53
C VAL A 101 -25.48 16.47 -18.35
N GLY A 102 -26.00 15.42 -17.71
CA GLY A 102 -26.62 14.27 -18.39
C GLY A 102 -27.91 14.57 -19.16
N LYS A 103 -28.51 15.75 -19.01
CA LYS A 103 -29.66 16.21 -19.82
C LYS A 103 -29.23 16.81 -21.16
N VAL A 104 -27.97 17.18 -21.33
CA VAL A 104 -27.47 17.81 -22.57
C VAL A 104 -27.38 16.75 -23.67
N ARG A 105 -28.22 16.90 -24.69
CA ARG A 105 -28.16 16.06 -25.90
C ARG A 105 -26.99 16.50 -26.76
N VAL A 106 -26.14 15.54 -27.14
CA VAL A 106 -25.10 15.73 -28.14
C VAL A 106 -25.78 15.94 -29.50
N SER A 107 -25.41 16.99 -30.20
CA SER A 107 -25.84 17.18 -31.59
C SER A 107 -25.13 16.17 -32.49
N LYS A 108 -25.87 15.19 -33.04
CA LYS A 108 -25.33 14.28 -34.04
C LYS A 108 -25.04 15.04 -35.35
N THR A 109 -23.77 15.13 -35.72
CA THR A 109 -23.34 15.47 -37.07
C THR A 109 -23.41 14.22 -37.94
N ASP A 110 -24.41 14.16 -38.84
CA ASP A 110 -24.49 13.11 -39.85
C ASP A 110 -23.45 13.39 -40.96
N GLY A 111 -22.54 12.45 -41.22
CA GLY A 111 -21.69 12.46 -42.42
C GLY A 111 -20.29 11.87 -42.24
N GLU A 112 -20.11 10.61 -42.64
CA GLU A 112 -18.78 10.06 -42.91
C GLU A 112 -18.16 10.77 -44.14
N GLY A 113 -16.92 11.23 -44.03
CA GLY A 113 -16.19 11.86 -45.13
C GLY A 113 -14.70 12.09 -44.82
N PRO A 114 -13.81 12.08 -45.82
CA PRO A 114 -12.37 12.20 -45.60
C PRO A 114 -12.00 13.61 -45.12
N ALA A 115 -11.32 13.69 -43.97
CA ALA A 115 -10.86 14.94 -43.40
C ALA A 115 -9.61 15.48 -44.11
N ALA A 116 -9.71 16.67 -44.74
CA ALA A 116 -8.63 17.66 -44.88
C ALA A 116 -9.07 18.88 -45.72
N ARG A 117 -9.60 19.93 -45.08
CA ARG A 117 -9.48 21.31 -45.60
C ARG A 117 -9.29 22.29 -44.45
N LEU A 118 -8.12 22.93 -44.44
CA LEU A 118 -7.82 24.07 -43.58
C LEU A 118 -8.79 25.23 -43.86
N LEU A 119 -8.99 26.10 -42.88
CA LEU A 119 -9.75 27.34 -43.07
C LEU A 119 -9.12 28.15 -44.21
N SER A 120 -9.90 28.45 -45.26
CA SER A 120 -9.43 29.26 -46.38
C SER A 120 -9.83 30.73 -46.22
N TYR A 121 -8.89 31.64 -46.45
CA TYR A 121 -9.07 33.10 -46.43
C TYR A 121 -10.32 33.59 -47.20
N ASP A 122 -10.66 32.94 -48.32
CA ASP A 122 -11.82 33.30 -49.16
C ASP A 122 -13.21 32.93 -48.58
N VAL A 123 -13.27 32.14 -47.50
CA VAL A 123 -14.50 32.00 -46.69
C VAL A 123 -14.67 33.22 -45.79
N LEU A 124 -13.58 33.65 -45.14
CA LEU A 124 -13.58 34.72 -44.14
C LEU A 124 -13.81 36.12 -44.76
N LYS A 125 -13.44 36.29 -46.04
CA LYS A 125 -13.81 37.47 -46.85
C LYS A 125 -15.33 37.69 -47.00
N LYS A 126 -16.15 36.66 -46.80
CA LYS A 126 -17.62 36.73 -47.01
C LYS A 126 -18.38 37.33 -45.82
N PHE A 127 -17.72 37.52 -44.68
CA PHE A 127 -18.34 38.12 -43.49
C PHE A 127 -18.37 39.64 -43.53
N THR A 128 -19.38 40.22 -42.88
CA THR A 128 -19.51 41.68 -42.74
C THR A 128 -18.35 42.26 -41.93
N PRO A 129 -17.97 43.55 -42.14
CA PRO A 129 -16.95 44.20 -41.34
C PRO A 129 -17.21 44.11 -39.83
N ALA A 130 -18.47 44.27 -39.41
CA ALA A 130 -18.89 44.15 -38.01
C ALA A 130 -18.65 42.74 -37.43
N LEU A 131 -18.94 41.67 -38.18
CA LEU A 131 -18.70 40.31 -37.70
C LEU A 131 -17.20 39.99 -37.62
N ARG A 132 -16.40 40.52 -38.55
CA ARG A 132 -14.93 40.39 -38.51
C ARG A 132 -14.31 41.11 -37.31
N GLN A 133 -14.82 42.31 -36.97
CA GLN A 133 -14.47 43.03 -35.74
C GLN A 133 -14.86 42.23 -34.48
N GLN A 134 -16.07 41.66 -34.44
CA GLN A 134 -16.54 40.83 -33.32
C GLN A 134 -15.65 39.59 -33.11
N ILE A 135 -15.20 38.94 -34.19
CA ILE A 135 -14.28 37.80 -34.12
C ILE A 135 -12.93 38.20 -33.51
N GLN A 136 -12.31 39.29 -34.00
CA GLN A 136 -11.03 39.79 -33.44
C GLN A 136 -11.17 40.22 -31.96
N GLN A 137 -12.29 40.87 -31.60
CA GLN A 137 -12.58 41.26 -30.21
C GLN A 137 -12.82 40.06 -29.28
N ALA A 138 -13.46 39.00 -29.77
CA ALA A 138 -13.68 37.77 -29.01
C ALA A 138 -12.37 36.99 -28.78
N LEU A 139 -11.52 36.88 -29.80
CA LEU A 139 -10.17 36.32 -29.66
C LEU A 139 -9.32 37.12 -28.66
N LEU A 140 -9.43 38.45 -28.65
CA LEU A 140 -8.76 39.29 -27.65
C LEU A 140 -9.26 39.01 -26.23
N GLU A 141 -10.57 38.89 -26.02
CA GLU A 141 -11.12 38.57 -24.69
C GLU A 141 -10.59 37.23 -24.13
N ILE A 142 -10.51 36.22 -25.00
CA ILE A 142 -10.04 34.87 -24.68
C ILE A 142 -8.52 34.89 -24.40
N TYR A 143 -7.73 35.42 -25.33
CA TYR A 143 -6.28 35.28 -25.36
C TYR A 143 -5.48 36.52 -24.88
N ALA A 144 -6.11 37.53 -24.25
CA ALA A 144 -5.41 38.72 -23.71
C ALA A 144 -4.26 38.42 -22.71
N GLU A 145 -4.24 37.23 -22.12
CA GLU A 145 -3.19 36.77 -21.20
C GLU A 145 -2.12 35.88 -21.87
N ASP A 146 -2.31 35.50 -23.14
CA ASP A 146 -1.31 34.80 -23.94
C ASP A 146 -0.30 35.82 -24.50
N ALA A 147 0.96 35.69 -24.12
CA ALA A 147 2.02 36.61 -24.53
C ALA A 147 2.26 36.62 -26.06
N ALA A 148 2.08 35.49 -26.74
CA ALA A 148 2.21 35.41 -28.20
C ALA A 148 1.00 36.04 -28.90
N TYR A 149 -0.20 35.94 -28.32
CA TYR A 149 -1.36 36.69 -28.81
C TYR A 149 -1.12 38.19 -28.69
N MET A 150 -0.68 38.64 -27.51
CA MET A 150 -0.41 40.05 -27.25
C MET A 150 0.81 40.60 -28.00
N GLN A 151 1.70 39.75 -28.51
CA GLN A 151 2.73 40.11 -29.49
C GLN A 151 2.12 40.31 -30.88
N ALA A 152 1.43 39.30 -31.42
CA ALA A 152 0.77 39.36 -32.74
C ALA A 152 -0.31 40.46 -32.84
N TYR A 153 -0.90 40.87 -31.72
CA TYR A 153 -1.84 41.98 -31.62
C TYR A 153 -1.17 43.36 -31.77
N ARG A 154 0.15 43.47 -31.54
CA ARG A 154 0.94 44.72 -31.58
C ARG A 154 1.70 44.94 -32.90
N GLU A 155 1.74 43.96 -33.80
CA GLU A 155 2.45 44.07 -35.07
C GLU A 155 1.75 45.02 -36.05
N SER A 156 2.49 45.92 -36.68
CA SER A 156 1.92 47.10 -37.35
C SER A 156 1.40 46.88 -38.78
N THR A 157 1.58 45.68 -39.36
CA THR A 157 1.39 45.44 -40.80
C THR A 157 0.22 44.51 -41.16
N ALA A 158 -0.28 43.68 -40.24
CA ALA A 158 -1.49 42.85 -40.42
C ALA A 158 -2.10 42.36 -39.07
N PRO A 159 -2.39 43.25 -38.09
CA PRO A 159 -2.69 42.85 -36.72
C PRO A 159 -4.06 42.18 -36.51
N LEU A 160 -4.19 41.52 -35.36
CA LEU A 160 -5.45 41.05 -34.77
C LEU A 160 -6.44 42.17 -34.34
N SER A 161 -6.33 43.37 -34.92
CA SER A 161 -7.10 44.57 -34.57
C SER A 161 -7.47 45.47 -35.76
N ASP A 162 -7.11 45.09 -37.00
CA ASP A 162 -7.36 45.86 -38.22
C ASP A 162 -8.79 45.72 -38.79
N ASN A 163 -9.62 44.85 -38.21
CA ASN A 163 -10.95 44.45 -38.69
C ASN A 163 -10.93 43.63 -40.01
N VAL A 164 -9.78 43.08 -40.38
CA VAL A 164 -9.53 42.21 -41.53
C VAL A 164 -9.08 40.84 -41.02
N VAL A 165 -9.89 39.80 -41.27
CA VAL A 165 -9.52 38.42 -40.91
C VAL A 165 -8.46 37.89 -41.88
N GLY A 166 -7.20 38.26 -41.64
CA GLY A 166 -6.01 37.83 -42.38
C GLY A 166 -5.43 36.50 -41.87
N PRO A 167 -4.25 36.08 -42.38
CA PRO A 167 -3.60 34.83 -42.00
C PRO A 167 -3.36 34.67 -40.49
N ILE A 168 -3.00 35.77 -39.80
CA ILE A 168 -2.79 35.77 -38.35
C ILE A 168 -4.13 35.56 -37.60
N THR A 169 -5.22 36.25 -37.97
CA THR A 169 -6.53 35.98 -37.37
C THR A 169 -7.01 34.54 -37.66
N LEU A 170 -6.63 33.98 -38.81
CA LEU A 170 -6.95 32.62 -39.23
C LEU A 170 -6.16 31.56 -38.43
N SER A 171 -4.88 31.78 -38.12
CA SER A 171 -4.10 30.86 -37.27
C SER A 171 -4.62 30.82 -35.83
N TRP A 172 -5.01 31.97 -35.26
CA TRP A 172 -5.65 32.03 -33.94
C TRP A 172 -7.07 31.44 -33.90
N LEU A 173 -7.84 31.55 -35.00
CA LEU A 173 -9.08 30.78 -35.17
C LEU A 173 -8.82 29.26 -35.21
N ASN A 174 -7.82 28.81 -35.98
CA ASN A 174 -7.44 27.39 -36.02
C ASN A 174 -7.03 26.87 -34.62
N ARG A 175 -6.25 27.65 -33.87
CA ARG A 175 -5.85 27.31 -32.50
C ARG A 175 -7.07 27.17 -31.58
N PHE A 176 -8.01 28.12 -31.60
CA PHE A 176 -9.25 28.02 -30.84
C PHE A 176 -10.05 26.75 -31.17
N TRP A 177 -10.18 26.39 -32.46
CA TRP A 177 -10.90 25.17 -32.84
C TRP A 177 -10.18 23.87 -32.43
N PHE A 178 -8.84 23.88 -32.41
CA PHE A 178 -8.01 22.76 -31.95
C PHE A 178 -8.03 22.58 -30.42
N ASP A 179 -7.99 23.68 -29.66
CA ASP A 179 -8.01 23.74 -28.19
C ASP A 179 -9.35 23.23 -27.61
N PHE A 180 -10.43 23.32 -28.40
CA PHE A 180 -11.80 22.94 -28.02
C PHE A 180 -12.35 21.72 -28.79
N LYS A 181 -11.49 20.99 -29.53
CA LYS A 181 -11.80 19.74 -30.26
C LYS A 181 -13.06 19.78 -31.11
N MET A 182 -13.35 20.93 -31.72
CA MET A 182 -14.35 21.03 -32.77
C MET A 182 -13.86 20.27 -33.99
N GLU A 183 -14.60 19.26 -34.44
CA GLU A 183 -14.32 18.63 -35.74
C GLU A 183 -14.36 19.71 -36.83
N PRO A 184 -13.41 19.71 -37.79
CA PRO A 184 -13.40 20.67 -38.89
C PRO A 184 -14.45 20.29 -39.94
N VAL A 185 -15.73 20.38 -39.56
CA VAL A 185 -16.87 20.31 -40.47
C VAL A 185 -16.63 21.31 -41.59
N GLY A 186 -16.72 20.85 -42.85
CA GLY A 186 -16.18 21.58 -43.99
C GLY A 186 -16.68 23.03 -44.10
N ASN A 187 -15.74 23.98 -44.02
CA ASN A 187 -15.91 25.45 -43.96
C ASN A 187 -16.38 26.01 -42.60
N LEU A 188 -15.85 27.18 -42.23
CA LEU A 188 -16.26 27.91 -41.03
C LEU A 188 -17.77 28.24 -41.10
N THR A 189 -18.56 27.63 -40.21
CA THR A 189 -20.03 27.79 -40.19
C THR A 189 -20.45 28.97 -39.31
N ASN A 190 -21.63 29.55 -39.56
CA ASN A 190 -22.21 30.56 -38.65
C ASN A 190 -22.37 30.02 -37.23
N ALA A 191 -22.62 28.71 -37.05
CA ALA A 191 -22.69 28.07 -35.75
C ALA A 191 -21.33 28.10 -35.02
N SER A 192 -20.22 27.80 -35.72
CA SER A 192 -18.88 27.94 -35.13
C SER A 192 -18.56 29.38 -34.74
N VAL A 193 -18.88 30.38 -35.59
CA VAL A 193 -18.69 31.79 -35.24
C VAL A 193 -19.52 32.17 -34.00
N GLN A 194 -20.79 31.75 -33.92
CA GLN A 194 -21.62 32.00 -32.74
C GLN A 194 -21.08 31.32 -31.48
N ALA A 195 -20.48 30.14 -31.58
CA ALA A 195 -19.86 29.46 -30.45
C ALA A 195 -18.62 30.21 -29.91
N LEU A 196 -17.76 30.76 -30.79
CA LEU A 196 -16.66 31.66 -30.39
C LEU A 196 -17.17 32.91 -29.66
N LEU A 197 -18.20 33.55 -30.22
CA LEU A 197 -18.77 34.78 -29.65
C LEU A 197 -19.49 34.53 -28.31
N HIS A 198 -20.17 33.39 -28.17
CA HIS A 198 -20.78 32.95 -26.91
C HIS A 198 -19.72 32.66 -25.85
N PHE A 199 -18.70 31.86 -26.18
CA PHE A 199 -17.61 31.54 -25.25
C PHE A 199 -16.89 32.79 -24.73
N ALA A 200 -16.57 33.75 -25.62
CA ALA A 200 -15.99 35.02 -25.22
C ALA A 200 -16.93 35.86 -24.33
N ALA A 201 -18.25 35.83 -24.58
CA ALA A 201 -19.22 36.50 -23.73
C ALA A 201 -19.33 35.84 -22.34
N THR A 202 -19.30 34.51 -22.24
CA THR A 202 -19.28 33.79 -20.95
C THR A 202 -18.01 34.09 -20.16
N VAL A 203 -16.83 34.03 -20.80
CA VAL A 203 -15.54 34.36 -20.18
C VAL A 203 -15.49 35.81 -19.68
N LYS A 204 -16.15 36.73 -20.39
CA LYS A 204 -16.29 38.13 -19.98
C LYS A 204 -17.27 38.35 -18.82
N ALA A 205 -18.33 37.53 -18.75
CA ALA A 205 -19.35 37.61 -17.71
C ALA A 205 -18.88 37.00 -16.38
N HIS A 206 -18.11 35.91 -16.43
CA HIS A 206 -17.59 35.17 -15.27
C HIS A 206 -16.06 35.02 -15.37
N PRO A 207 -15.28 36.08 -15.08
CA PRO A 207 -13.83 36.07 -15.25
C PRO A 207 -13.12 35.00 -14.41
N GLU A 208 -13.72 34.56 -13.31
CA GLU A 208 -13.19 33.51 -12.45
C GLU A 208 -13.24 32.11 -13.07
N TRP A 209 -14.10 31.87 -14.07
CA TRP A 209 -14.12 30.61 -14.83
C TRP A 209 -13.07 30.59 -15.95
N LYS A 210 -12.53 31.75 -16.34
CA LYS A 210 -11.63 31.90 -17.49
C LYS A 210 -10.42 30.95 -17.43
N VAL A 211 -9.80 30.88 -16.26
CA VAL A 211 -8.59 30.08 -16.02
C VAL A 211 -8.86 28.60 -16.31
N ASP A 212 -9.91 28.04 -15.70
CA ASP A 212 -10.27 26.63 -15.88
C ASP A 212 -10.86 26.34 -17.27
N LEU A 213 -11.73 27.20 -17.79
CA LEU A 213 -12.34 27.04 -19.12
C LEU A 213 -11.31 27.04 -20.25
N ILE A 214 -10.25 27.85 -20.15
CA ILE A 214 -9.17 27.91 -21.16
C ILE A 214 -8.08 26.85 -20.86
N SER A 215 -8.00 26.32 -19.63
CA SER A 215 -6.95 25.37 -19.22
C SER A 215 -6.83 24.12 -20.10
N ALA A 216 -5.59 23.67 -20.28
CA ALA A 216 -5.31 22.35 -20.84
C ALA A 216 -5.73 21.21 -19.90
N ASP A 217 -5.88 21.46 -18.59
CA ASP A 217 -6.26 20.43 -17.62
C ASP A 217 -7.75 20.08 -17.61
N LEU A 218 -8.62 21.05 -17.90
CA LEU A 218 -10.03 20.81 -18.23
C LEU A 218 -10.12 20.02 -19.55
N GLY A 219 -9.38 20.44 -20.59
CA GLY A 219 -9.30 19.69 -21.85
C GLY A 219 -8.90 18.22 -21.64
N ARG A 220 -7.83 17.98 -20.88
CA ARG A 220 -7.35 16.62 -20.53
C ARG A 220 -8.30 15.83 -19.62
N TRP A 221 -9.19 16.48 -18.86
CA TRP A 221 -10.26 15.79 -18.15
C TRP A 221 -11.38 15.37 -19.10
N ILE A 222 -11.81 16.26 -20.00
CA ILE A 222 -12.84 15.97 -21.01
C ILE A 222 -12.40 14.85 -21.98
N ASP A 223 -11.14 14.87 -22.44
CA ASP A 223 -10.56 13.84 -23.30
C ASP A 223 -10.54 12.43 -22.67
N GLY A 224 -10.70 12.32 -21.34
CA GLY A 224 -10.74 11.05 -20.60
C GLY A 224 -12.08 10.31 -20.60
N PHE A 225 -13.15 10.89 -21.16
CA PHE A 225 -14.47 10.27 -21.22
C PHE A 225 -14.71 9.48 -22.52
N GLU A 226 -15.71 8.58 -22.48
CA GLU A 226 -16.23 7.89 -23.67
C GLU A 226 -16.71 8.88 -24.74
N PRO A 227 -16.70 8.53 -26.05
CA PRO A 227 -16.89 9.49 -27.14
C PRO A 227 -18.15 10.37 -27.05
N GLU A 228 -19.29 9.83 -26.62
CA GLU A 228 -20.53 10.60 -26.46
C GLU A 228 -20.45 11.60 -25.29
N ASP A 229 -19.89 11.19 -24.15
CA ASP A 229 -19.73 12.04 -22.98
C ASP A 229 -18.67 13.12 -23.23
N ARG A 230 -17.55 12.78 -23.87
CA ARG A 230 -16.51 13.71 -24.32
C ARG A 230 -17.10 14.78 -25.25
N ALA A 231 -17.90 14.40 -26.24
CA ALA A 231 -18.58 15.34 -27.12
C ALA A 231 -19.55 16.25 -26.35
N ARG A 232 -20.32 15.69 -25.40
CA ARG A 232 -21.23 16.45 -24.53
C ARG A 232 -20.48 17.51 -23.70
N TYR A 233 -19.35 17.14 -23.10
CA TYR A 233 -18.56 18.05 -22.29
C TYR A 233 -17.87 19.15 -23.13
N TYR A 234 -17.32 18.84 -24.32
CA TYR A 234 -16.83 19.90 -25.22
C TYR A 234 -17.95 20.84 -25.68
N GLN A 235 -19.14 20.33 -25.97
CA GLN A 235 -20.33 21.14 -26.28
C GLN A 235 -20.71 22.07 -25.11
N ILE A 236 -20.66 21.60 -23.86
CA ILE A 236 -20.90 22.43 -22.67
C ILE A 236 -19.79 23.47 -22.46
N ARG A 237 -18.52 23.07 -22.57
CA ARG A 237 -17.36 23.97 -22.43
C ARG A 237 -17.38 25.13 -23.41
N LEU A 238 -17.88 24.90 -24.62
CA LEU A 238 -17.90 25.88 -25.71
C LEU A 238 -19.19 26.71 -25.78
N ALA A 239 -20.35 26.07 -25.56
CA ALA A 239 -21.67 26.65 -25.85
C ALA A 239 -22.75 26.27 -24.83
N GLY A 240 -22.37 25.85 -23.62
CA GLY A 240 -23.29 25.57 -22.53
C GLY A 240 -23.96 26.82 -21.96
N THR A 241 -25.05 26.62 -21.22
CA THR A 241 -25.60 27.66 -20.33
C THR A 241 -24.77 27.77 -19.06
N ASP A 242 -24.85 28.90 -18.36
CA ASP A 242 -24.18 29.15 -17.07
C ASP A 242 -24.39 28.00 -16.08
N GLU A 243 -25.61 27.48 -15.95
CA GLU A 243 -25.92 26.32 -15.09
C GLU A 243 -25.18 25.04 -15.53
N GLN A 244 -25.08 24.78 -16.83
CA GLN A 244 -24.36 23.62 -17.38
C GLN A 244 -22.85 23.78 -17.25
N ILE A 245 -22.32 25.00 -17.40
CA ILE A 245 -20.90 25.31 -17.24
C ILE A 245 -20.51 25.24 -15.77
N ILE A 246 -21.31 25.78 -14.85
CA ILE A 246 -21.13 25.58 -13.40
C ILE A 246 -21.22 24.10 -13.05
N ALA A 247 -22.18 23.35 -13.61
CA ALA A 247 -22.27 21.90 -13.37
C ALA A 247 -21.02 21.16 -13.88
N MET A 248 -20.55 21.46 -15.10
CA MET A 248 -19.33 20.87 -15.66
C MET A 248 -18.10 21.24 -14.83
N LEU A 249 -17.90 22.51 -14.47
CA LEU A 249 -16.79 22.95 -13.63
C LEU A 249 -16.89 22.34 -12.23
N ARG A 250 -18.10 22.18 -11.67
CA ARG A 250 -18.33 21.51 -10.40
C ARG A 250 -17.97 20.02 -10.45
N LEU A 251 -18.24 19.33 -11.56
CA LEU A 251 -17.77 17.96 -11.78
C LEU A 251 -16.27 17.89 -12.04
N TYR A 252 -15.73 18.80 -12.84
CA TYR A 252 -14.30 18.93 -13.07
C TYR A 252 -13.56 19.10 -11.74
N HIS A 253 -13.88 20.10 -10.92
CA HIS A 253 -13.24 20.29 -9.61
C HIS A 253 -13.50 19.12 -8.65
N TYR A 254 -14.73 18.58 -8.57
CA TYR A 254 -15.00 17.40 -7.73
C TYR A 254 -14.17 16.18 -8.17
N GLU A 255 -13.97 16.00 -9.47
CA GLU A 255 -13.21 14.89 -10.04
C GLU A 255 -11.71 15.17 -10.14
N THR A 256 -11.22 16.40 -10.21
CA THR A 256 -9.78 16.71 -10.11
C THR A 256 -9.28 16.71 -8.68
N ASP A 257 -10.11 17.19 -7.75
CA ASP A 257 -9.67 17.50 -6.38
C ASP A 257 -9.96 16.33 -5.42
N ASN A 258 -11.08 15.63 -5.60
CA ASN A 258 -11.46 14.50 -4.73
C ASN A 258 -11.22 13.11 -5.36
N THR A 259 -11.49 12.94 -6.67
CA THR A 259 -11.57 11.59 -7.28
C THR A 259 -10.66 11.31 -8.48
N ARG A 260 -9.70 12.20 -8.81
CA ARG A 260 -8.61 11.86 -9.72
C ARG A 260 -7.75 10.80 -9.02
N GLN A 261 -7.87 9.56 -9.50
CA GLN A 261 -6.64 8.83 -9.79
C GLN A 261 -5.75 9.81 -10.57
N PRO A 262 -4.58 10.20 -10.04
CA PRO A 262 -3.79 11.27 -10.64
C PRO A 262 -3.40 10.92 -12.08
N PRO A 263 -3.25 11.93 -12.96
CA PRO A 263 -3.05 11.73 -14.39
C PRO A 263 -1.92 10.73 -14.62
N PRO A 264 -2.24 9.61 -15.32
CA PRO A 264 -1.55 8.33 -15.30
C PRO A 264 -0.38 8.18 -14.33
N ASP A 265 -0.68 8.29 -13.04
CA ASP A 265 0.24 8.42 -11.91
C ASP A 265 1.68 7.97 -12.24
N GLN A 266 2.60 8.93 -12.35
CA GLN A 266 4.04 8.65 -12.54
C GLN A 266 4.59 7.83 -11.35
N ASP A 267 3.84 7.82 -10.25
CA ASP A 267 4.08 7.16 -8.98
C ASP A 267 3.50 5.73 -8.95
N ARG A 268 2.63 5.36 -9.92
CA ARG A 268 2.20 3.98 -10.21
C ARG A 268 3.04 3.36 -11.32
N ALA A 269 4.32 3.71 -11.41
CA ALA A 269 5.24 2.99 -12.28
C ALA A 269 5.35 1.52 -11.81
N LEU A 270 5.11 0.56 -12.71
CA LEU A 270 5.31 -0.86 -12.41
C LEU A 270 6.71 -1.07 -11.81
N LEU A 271 6.80 -1.99 -10.85
CA LEU A 271 8.01 -2.30 -10.08
C LEU A 271 8.56 -1.16 -9.20
N THR A 272 7.83 -0.06 -9.03
CA THR A 272 8.26 1.08 -8.21
C THR A 272 7.43 1.20 -6.93
N ILE A 273 8.12 1.34 -5.80
CA ILE A 273 7.52 1.60 -4.47
C ILE A 273 8.02 2.95 -3.97
N TYR A 274 7.10 3.75 -3.43
CA TYR A 274 7.39 5.03 -2.80
C TYR A 274 7.15 4.94 -1.30
N SER A 275 7.88 5.74 -0.52
CA SER A 275 7.56 6.03 0.88
C SER A 275 7.22 7.51 1.02
N TYR A 276 6.41 7.84 2.02
CA TYR A 276 5.92 9.20 2.24
C TYR A 276 6.32 9.65 3.64
N SER A 277 7.26 10.59 3.74
CA SER A 277 7.83 11.07 5.00
C SER A 277 8.33 12.52 4.87
N LEU A 278 8.17 13.32 5.92
CA LEU A 278 8.68 14.68 6.00
C LEU A 278 9.88 14.72 6.94
N THR A 279 11.04 15.16 6.45
CA THR A 279 12.20 15.46 7.29
C THR A 279 12.17 16.93 7.76
N ALA A 280 13.00 17.27 8.76
CA ALA A 280 13.23 18.67 9.14
C ALA A 280 13.72 19.54 7.95
N THR A 281 14.41 18.91 6.98
CA THR A 281 14.85 19.52 5.73
C THR A 281 13.66 19.81 4.81
N ASP A 282 12.70 18.90 4.70
CA ASP A 282 11.51 19.07 3.85
C ASP A 282 10.56 20.15 4.40
N ILE A 283 10.42 20.25 5.72
CA ILE A 283 9.59 21.30 6.35
C ILE A 283 10.15 22.70 6.04
N ARG A 284 11.47 22.88 6.13
CA ARG A 284 12.16 24.13 5.75
C ARG A 284 12.10 24.41 4.24
N LEU A 285 12.12 23.35 3.41
CA LEU A 285 11.94 23.44 1.97
C LEU A 285 10.54 23.97 1.61
N LEU A 286 9.50 23.43 2.25
CA LEU A 286 8.10 23.84 2.05
C LEU A 286 7.85 25.32 2.40
N ALA A 287 8.50 25.85 3.44
CA ALA A 287 8.46 27.27 3.76
C ALA A 287 9.07 28.12 2.63
N SER A 288 10.23 27.71 2.11
CA SER A 288 11.09 28.54 1.26
C SER A 288 10.74 28.54 -0.24
N LYS A 289 9.81 27.70 -0.72
CA LYS A 289 9.50 27.57 -2.16
C LYS A 289 9.21 28.89 -2.89
N SER A 290 8.54 29.84 -2.23
CA SER A 290 8.22 31.16 -2.78
C SER A 290 9.44 32.01 -3.13
N GLN A 291 10.59 31.78 -2.48
CA GLN A 291 11.84 32.47 -2.76
C GLN A 291 12.65 31.82 -3.90
N VAL A 292 12.29 30.61 -4.32
CA VAL A 292 13.05 29.81 -5.29
C VAL A 292 12.86 30.35 -6.69
N ILE A 293 11.62 30.53 -7.13
CA ILE A 293 11.29 31.09 -8.46
C ILE A 293 11.94 32.48 -8.64
N ALA A 294 11.87 33.33 -7.60
CA ALA A 294 12.47 34.66 -7.59
C ALA A 294 14.02 34.68 -7.58
N LYS A 295 14.67 33.53 -7.38
CA LYS A 295 16.13 33.35 -7.55
C LYS A 295 16.47 32.64 -8.86
N LEU A 296 15.62 31.72 -9.33
CA LEU A 296 15.77 31.08 -10.64
C LEU A 296 15.58 32.07 -11.80
N SER A 297 14.80 33.14 -11.63
CA SER A 297 14.71 34.23 -12.61
C SER A 297 16.02 35.01 -12.81
N ALA A 298 17.00 34.90 -11.90
CA ALA A 298 18.35 35.43 -12.13
C ALA A 298 19.17 34.57 -13.13
N LEU A 299 18.65 33.40 -13.54
CA LEU A 299 19.19 32.53 -14.58
C LEU A 299 18.35 32.57 -15.86
N GLN A 300 17.41 33.53 -15.99
CA GLN A 300 16.49 33.60 -17.11
C GLN A 300 17.22 33.77 -18.45
N ASP A 301 16.80 33.02 -19.46
CA ASP A 301 17.32 33.04 -20.84
C ASP A 301 18.84 32.75 -20.96
N VAL A 302 19.48 32.20 -19.91
CA VAL A 302 20.87 31.75 -19.94
C VAL A 302 20.95 30.32 -20.47
N VAL A 303 21.81 30.09 -21.48
CA VAL A 303 21.95 28.81 -22.17
C VAL A 303 23.04 27.94 -21.53
N TYR A 304 22.67 26.74 -21.09
CA TYR A 304 23.60 25.74 -20.55
C TYR A 304 23.68 24.53 -21.47
N ILE A 305 24.87 24.29 -22.01
CA ILE A 305 25.16 23.23 -23.00
C ILE A 305 25.19 21.80 -22.44
N ASN A 306 25.04 21.62 -21.13
CA ASN A 306 24.94 20.31 -20.48
C ASN A 306 24.34 20.43 -19.06
N GLN A 307 23.85 19.29 -18.54
CA GLN A 307 23.21 19.22 -17.23
C GLN A 307 24.15 19.62 -16.07
N PRO A 308 25.43 19.20 -15.99
CA PRO A 308 26.31 19.63 -14.89
C PRO A 308 26.53 21.14 -14.76
N LEU A 309 26.60 21.87 -15.88
CA LEU A 309 26.71 23.33 -15.86
C LEU A 309 25.40 24.00 -15.39
N PHE A 310 24.25 23.48 -15.85
CA PHE A 310 22.94 23.92 -15.38
C PHE A 310 22.74 23.66 -13.89
N ASP A 311 23.07 22.44 -13.44
CA ASP A 311 22.99 22.02 -12.03
C ASP A 311 23.84 22.94 -11.14
N ALA A 312 25.08 23.23 -11.54
CA ALA A 312 25.97 24.14 -10.81
C ALA A 312 25.41 25.57 -10.73
N ALA A 313 24.79 26.06 -11.80
CA ALA A 313 24.17 27.39 -11.82
C ALA A 313 22.91 27.46 -10.92
N VAL A 314 22.03 26.47 -10.98
CA VAL A 314 20.83 26.38 -10.12
C VAL A 314 21.24 26.26 -8.65
N LEU A 315 22.21 25.41 -8.32
CA LEU A 315 22.76 25.32 -6.96
C LEU A 315 23.42 26.63 -6.51
N GLY A 316 24.06 27.38 -7.43
CA GLY A 316 24.65 28.69 -7.16
C GLY A 316 23.61 29.79 -6.89
N ALA A 317 22.54 29.85 -7.67
CA ALA A 317 21.42 30.77 -7.47
C ALA A 317 20.64 30.47 -6.18
N LEU A 318 20.52 29.19 -5.83
CA LEU A 318 19.80 28.71 -4.64
C LEU A 318 20.71 28.46 -3.42
N LYS A 319 21.96 28.93 -3.45
CA LYS A 319 23.00 28.66 -2.42
C LYS A 319 22.55 28.88 -0.97
N ASP A 320 21.66 29.85 -0.73
CA ASP A 320 21.19 30.22 0.61
C ASP A 320 20.27 29.15 1.22
N LEU A 321 19.78 28.21 0.40
CA LEU A 321 19.04 27.01 0.80
C LEU A 321 19.99 25.82 1.10
N GLY A 322 21.30 25.98 0.88
CA GLY A 322 22.31 24.96 1.12
C GLY A 322 22.02 23.66 0.36
N SER A 323 22.05 22.53 1.08
CA SER A 323 21.76 21.19 0.52
C SER A 323 20.34 21.05 -0.03
N GLN A 324 19.40 21.93 0.32
CA GLN A 324 18.02 21.89 -0.16
C GLN A 324 17.89 22.32 -1.62
N ALA A 325 18.83 23.11 -2.13
CA ALA A 325 18.87 23.54 -3.53
C ALA A 325 18.84 22.34 -4.51
N ALA A 326 19.45 21.22 -4.12
CA ALA A 326 19.48 20.00 -4.92
C ALA A 326 18.09 19.38 -5.19
N SER A 327 17.11 19.63 -4.31
CA SER A 327 15.74 19.09 -4.48
C SER A 327 14.96 19.76 -5.62
N TYR A 328 15.36 20.96 -6.06
CA TYR A 328 14.75 21.62 -7.22
C TYR A 328 15.35 21.20 -8.55
N LEU A 329 16.50 20.52 -8.57
CA LEU A 329 17.16 20.15 -9.81
C LEU A 329 16.29 19.34 -10.79
N PRO A 330 15.46 18.35 -10.37
CA PRO A 330 14.58 17.66 -11.30
C PRO A 330 13.58 18.60 -11.97
N ALA A 331 12.79 19.34 -11.20
CA ALA A 331 11.79 20.27 -11.74
C ALA A 331 12.41 21.40 -12.56
N ALA A 332 13.57 21.93 -12.15
CA ALA A 332 14.29 22.96 -12.89
C ALA A 332 14.84 22.42 -14.21
N ARG A 333 15.37 21.18 -14.25
CA ARG A 333 15.81 20.52 -15.49
C ARG A 333 14.64 20.29 -16.42
N ASP A 334 13.55 19.68 -15.92
CA ASP A 334 12.39 19.31 -16.73
C ASP A 334 11.72 20.54 -17.37
N ALA A 335 11.67 21.67 -16.66
CA ALA A 335 11.17 22.93 -17.19
C ALA A 335 12.16 23.65 -18.14
N ALA A 336 13.46 23.44 -17.97
CA ALA A 336 14.50 24.07 -18.79
C ALA A 336 14.91 23.23 -20.02
N LEU A 337 14.43 21.99 -20.15
CA LEU A 337 14.89 21.02 -21.13
C LEU A 337 14.43 21.35 -22.56
N GLU A 338 15.31 21.95 -23.36
CA GLU A 338 15.06 22.20 -24.78
C GLU A 338 15.83 21.21 -25.67
N LYS A 339 15.17 20.75 -26.74
CA LYS A 339 15.73 19.82 -27.73
C LYS A 339 15.84 20.53 -29.08
N SER A 340 17.01 21.12 -29.30
CA SER A 340 17.32 21.74 -30.58
C SER A 340 17.62 20.69 -31.66
N TYR A 341 17.26 21.00 -32.91
CA TYR A 341 17.56 20.21 -34.11
C TYR A 341 18.49 21.01 -35.03
N ARG A 342 19.47 20.37 -35.66
CA ARG A 342 20.21 20.94 -36.79
C ARG A 342 20.56 19.90 -37.84
N LEU A 343 20.79 20.35 -39.06
CA LEU A 343 21.48 19.54 -40.07
C LEU A 343 22.98 19.82 -40.01
N THR A 344 23.78 18.76 -40.05
CA THR A 344 25.23 18.82 -40.13
C THR A 344 25.71 18.31 -41.48
N LEU A 345 26.96 18.59 -41.85
CA LEU A 345 27.61 17.96 -43.01
C LEU A 345 27.52 16.42 -42.94
N SER A 346 27.65 15.84 -41.74
CA SER A 346 27.42 14.41 -41.49
C SER A 346 25.96 13.97 -41.66
N SER A 347 24.99 14.76 -41.22
CA SER A 347 23.55 14.49 -41.45
C SER A 347 23.22 14.46 -42.94
N LEU A 348 23.68 15.48 -43.67
CA LEU A 348 23.49 15.61 -45.11
C LEU A 348 24.20 14.48 -45.86
N GLN A 349 25.40 14.08 -45.42
CA GLN A 349 26.11 12.94 -46.00
C GLN A 349 25.41 11.60 -45.74
N MET A 350 24.80 11.37 -44.57
CA MET A 350 23.95 10.18 -44.36
C MET A 350 22.74 10.15 -45.30
N LEU A 351 22.10 11.30 -45.57
CA LEU A 351 21.00 11.38 -46.53
C LEU A 351 21.45 11.06 -47.97
N ARG A 352 22.64 11.55 -48.36
CA ARG A 352 23.30 11.21 -49.65
C ARG A 352 23.61 9.72 -49.76
N GLU A 353 24.26 9.15 -48.75
CA GLU A 353 24.67 7.74 -48.74
C GLU A 353 23.47 6.77 -48.66
N GLY A 354 22.38 7.19 -48.00
CA GLY A 354 21.11 6.47 -47.97
C GLY A 354 20.37 6.44 -49.33
N ASN A 355 20.62 7.42 -50.20
CA ASN A 355 20.06 7.49 -51.57
C ASN A 355 18.51 7.55 -51.62
N ILE A 356 17.88 7.96 -50.51
CA ILE A 356 16.41 8.07 -50.35
C ILE A 356 15.93 9.48 -50.70
N VAL A 357 16.67 10.51 -50.29
CA VAL A 357 16.33 11.93 -50.49
C VAL A 357 17.04 12.45 -51.74
N PRO A 358 16.36 13.13 -52.68
CA PRO A 358 16.98 13.65 -53.90
C PRO A 358 18.07 14.70 -53.63
N GLU A 359 19.13 14.69 -54.43
CA GLU A 359 20.25 15.65 -54.29
C GLU A 359 19.79 17.11 -54.52
N THR A 360 18.71 17.31 -55.27
CA THR A 360 17.98 18.58 -55.42
C THR A 360 17.40 19.10 -54.12
N VAL A 361 16.91 18.22 -53.24
CA VAL A 361 16.46 18.57 -51.88
C VAL A 361 17.68 18.80 -50.99
N ILE A 362 18.68 17.89 -51.02
CA ILE A 362 19.88 17.97 -50.17
C ILE A 362 20.67 19.27 -50.42
N GLY A 363 20.76 19.73 -51.68
CA GLY A 363 21.43 20.99 -52.04
C GLY A 363 20.74 22.27 -51.52
N GLU A 364 19.44 22.21 -51.22
CA GLU A 364 18.73 23.28 -50.51
C GLU A 364 18.87 23.13 -48.98
N LEU A 365 18.79 21.88 -48.47
CA LEU A 365 19.03 21.58 -47.05
C LEU A 365 20.43 21.98 -46.57
N GLU A 366 21.45 21.92 -47.44
CA GLU A 366 22.83 22.34 -47.13
C GLU A 366 22.95 23.86 -46.85
N LYS A 367 21.90 24.64 -47.14
CA LYS A 367 21.82 26.08 -46.81
C LYS A 367 21.29 26.34 -45.39
N LEU A 368 20.74 25.33 -44.72
CA LEU A 368 20.21 25.42 -43.34
C LEU A 368 21.36 25.37 -42.32
N THR A 369 22.00 26.51 -42.07
CA THR A 369 23.11 26.64 -41.11
C THR A 369 22.68 26.88 -39.66
N GLY A 370 21.37 26.94 -39.39
CA GLY A 370 20.79 27.20 -38.07
C GLY A 370 20.68 25.98 -37.17
N ALA A 371 20.50 26.24 -35.87
CA ALA A 371 19.92 25.29 -34.93
C ALA A 371 18.51 25.78 -34.55
N TYR A 372 17.53 24.89 -34.58
CA TYR A 372 16.11 25.18 -34.45
C TYR A 372 15.63 24.66 -33.09
N PRO A 373 14.86 25.44 -32.29
CA PRO A 373 14.63 25.14 -30.87
C PRO A 373 13.67 23.95 -30.64
N ASP A 374 12.84 23.62 -31.63
CA ASP A 374 11.95 22.46 -31.60
C ASP A 374 11.79 21.83 -32.99
N GLN A 375 11.05 20.71 -33.03
CA GLN A 375 10.82 19.94 -34.24
C GLN A 375 9.93 20.66 -35.26
N ALA A 376 8.97 21.48 -34.82
CA ALA A 376 8.05 22.17 -35.70
C ALA A 376 8.76 23.30 -36.46
N MET A 377 9.57 24.12 -35.77
CA MET A 377 10.39 25.16 -36.41
C MET A 377 11.45 24.55 -37.35
N PHE A 378 11.97 23.37 -37.03
CA PHE A 378 12.87 22.64 -37.94
C PHE A 378 12.14 22.17 -39.21
N MET A 379 10.96 21.57 -39.08
CA MET A 379 10.13 21.16 -40.22
C MET A 379 9.70 22.35 -41.08
N GLU A 380 9.32 23.48 -40.46
CA GLU A 380 8.97 24.73 -41.15
C GLU A 380 10.17 25.29 -41.91
N ALA A 381 11.36 25.34 -41.32
CA ALA A 381 12.58 25.78 -41.99
C ALA A 381 13.01 24.85 -43.14
N VAL A 382 12.80 23.54 -43.01
CA VAL A 382 12.99 22.57 -44.11
C VAL A 382 12.03 22.86 -45.26
N ILE A 383 10.75 23.12 -44.98
CA ILE A 383 9.73 23.47 -45.99
C ILE A 383 10.10 24.80 -46.68
N ASP A 384 10.47 25.84 -45.93
CA ASP A 384 10.83 27.16 -46.48
C ASP A 384 12.08 27.10 -47.37
N ALA A 385 13.13 26.40 -46.94
CA ALA A 385 14.34 26.23 -47.77
C ALA A 385 14.07 25.43 -49.05
N THR A 386 13.14 24.47 -48.99
CA THR A 386 12.79 23.61 -50.14
C THR A 386 11.62 24.12 -50.98
N ALA A 387 11.06 25.31 -50.66
CA ALA A 387 9.84 25.84 -51.27
C ALA A 387 9.93 26.14 -52.79
N GLN A 388 11.11 26.05 -53.41
CA GLN A 388 11.30 26.15 -54.87
C GLN A 388 11.72 24.82 -55.53
N VAL A 389 11.82 23.73 -54.76
CA VAL A 389 12.06 22.38 -55.29
C VAL A 389 10.73 21.81 -55.77
N ASN A 390 10.73 21.23 -56.99
CA ASN A 390 9.52 20.75 -57.65
C ASN A 390 9.11 19.33 -57.22
N GLU A 391 9.55 18.90 -56.03
CA GLU A 391 9.45 17.54 -55.50
C GLU A 391 8.67 17.58 -54.17
N PRO A 392 7.81 16.58 -53.85
CA PRO A 392 6.97 16.64 -52.65
C PRO A 392 7.76 16.28 -51.39
N ILE A 393 8.28 17.29 -50.69
CA ILE A 393 9.15 17.13 -49.51
C ILE A 393 8.50 16.34 -48.36
N ASP A 394 7.17 16.33 -48.24
CA ASP A 394 6.43 15.59 -47.21
C ASP A 394 6.84 14.11 -47.12
N GLN A 395 7.19 13.48 -48.24
CA GLN A 395 7.59 12.06 -48.28
C GLN A 395 9.01 11.80 -47.76
N TYR A 396 9.85 12.84 -47.67
CA TYR A 396 11.25 12.78 -47.24
C TYR A 396 11.46 13.35 -45.82
N MET A 397 10.49 14.11 -45.31
CA MET A 397 10.54 14.73 -43.99
C MET A 397 10.88 13.74 -42.85
N PRO A 398 10.39 12.49 -42.81
CA PRO A 398 10.77 11.53 -41.77
C PRO A 398 12.27 11.19 -41.77
N ASP A 399 12.88 11.04 -42.94
CA ASP A 399 14.29 10.70 -43.06
C ASP A 399 15.19 11.90 -42.75
N ILE A 400 14.77 13.10 -43.17
CA ILE A 400 15.43 14.37 -42.81
C ILE A 400 15.40 14.59 -41.29
N LEU A 401 14.28 14.27 -40.63
CA LEU A 401 14.15 14.30 -39.17
C LEU A 401 15.03 13.25 -38.48
N ASN A 402 15.10 12.03 -39.01
CA ASN A 402 15.95 10.96 -38.46
C ASN A 402 17.46 11.24 -38.62
N ALA A 403 17.87 11.99 -39.65
CA ALA A 403 19.26 12.37 -39.89
C ALA A 403 19.70 13.65 -39.13
N ALA A 404 18.76 14.45 -38.64
CA ALA A 404 19.06 15.69 -37.91
C ALA A 404 19.78 15.40 -36.58
N GLU A 405 20.84 16.16 -36.30
CA GLU A 405 21.54 16.08 -35.02
C GLU A 405 20.71 16.82 -33.96
N THR A 406 20.18 16.08 -32.98
CA THR A 406 19.48 16.66 -31.82
C THR A 406 20.48 17.04 -30.73
N SER A 407 20.48 18.30 -30.28
CA SER A 407 21.30 18.74 -29.16
C SER A 407 20.43 19.24 -27.99
N THR A 408 20.71 18.70 -26.80
CA THR A 408 19.95 18.98 -25.57
C THR A 408 20.59 20.15 -24.83
N SER A 409 19.86 21.25 -24.72
CA SER A 409 20.25 22.45 -23.96
C SER A 409 19.32 22.66 -22.77
N TYR A 410 19.81 23.35 -21.73
CA TYR A 410 18.99 23.79 -20.61
C TYR A 410 18.89 25.32 -20.62
N ILE A 411 17.67 25.84 -20.75
CA ILE A 411 17.37 27.28 -20.78
C ILE A 411 16.15 27.56 -19.90
N LEU A 412 16.29 28.40 -18.88
CA LEU A 412 15.14 28.86 -18.07
C LEU A 412 14.48 30.05 -18.77
N THR A 413 13.68 29.77 -19.80
CA THR A 413 12.92 30.81 -20.50
C THR A 413 11.89 31.49 -19.58
N ALA A 414 11.44 32.70 -19.94
CA ALA A 414 10.31 33.35 -19.26
C ALA A 414 9.06 32.44 -19.17
N ARG A 415 8.84 31.59 -20.18
CA ARG A 415 7.78 30.57 -20.19
C ARG A 415 8.06 29.46 -19.18
N ALA A 416 9.25 28.88 -19.16
CA ALA A 416 9.62 27.84 -18.20
C ALA A 416 9.48 28.33 -16.74
N LEU A 417 9.87 29.57 -16.46
CA LEU A 417 9.70 30.19 -15.14
C LEU A 417 8.22 30.46 -14.79
N ALA A 418 7.39 30.82 -15.77
CA ALA A 418 5.94 30.96 -15.58
C ALA A 418 5.27 29.59 -15.31
N GLU A 419 5.61 28.55 -16.06
CA GLU A 419 5.11 27.19 -15.83
C GLU A 419 5.57 26.63 -14.47
N LEU A 420 6.82 26.89 -14.07
CA LEU A 420 7.31 26.57 -12.72
C LEU A 420 6.58 27.35 -11.61
N SER A 421 6.16 28.59 -11.85
CA SER A 421 5.47 29.41 -10.84
C SER A 421 3.98 29.10 -10.71
N ALA A 422 3.33 28.67 -11.81
CA ALA A 422 1.93 28.23 -11.83
C ALA A 422 1.74 26.79 -11.29
N ASN A 423 2.81 25.99 -11.26
CA ASN A 423 2.77 24.62 -10.77
C ASN A 423 2.63 24.55 -9.23
N ARG A 424 1.45 24.16 -8.74
CA ARG A 424 1.12 24.04 -7.30
C ARG A 424 2.06 23.11 -6.49
N LYS A 425 2.91 22.29 -7.13
CA LYS A 425 4.01 21.58 -6.44
C LYS A 425 5.06 22.53 -5.84
N ASN A 426 5.15 23.75 -6.37
CA ASN A 426 6.08 24.80 -5.94
C ASN A 426 5.44 25.84 -5.01
N ASP A 427 4.18 25.65 -4.60
CA ASP A 427 3.52 26.56 -3.64
C ASP A 427 4.26 26.57 -2.29
N SER A 428 4.49 27.77 -1.75
CA SER A 428 5.03 27.95 -0.40
C SER A 428 3.96 27.62 0.64
N VAL A 429 4.31 26.78 1.61
CA VAL A 429 3.42 26.41 2.70
C VAL A 429 3.62 27.39 3.88
N PRO A 430 2.56 28.08 4.36
CA PRO A 430 2.66 29.06 5.43
C PRO A 430 3.16 28.44 6.74
N GLN A 431 3.89 29.22 7.56
CA GLN A 431 4.47 28.72 8.80
C GLN A 431 3.44 28.11 9.76
N VAL A 432 2.26 28.71 9.90
CA VAL A 432 1.16 28.13 10.70
C VAL A 432 0.74 26.72 10.24
N ILE A 433 0.71 26.46 8.93
CA ILE A 433 0.40 25.13 8.39
C ILE A 433 1.55 24.15 8.67
N LEU A 434 2.80 24.63 8.56
CA LEU A 434 3.99 23.84 8.89
C LEU A 434 4.07 23.49 10.38
N ASP A 435 3.67 24.41 11.26
CA ASP A 435 3.58 24.18 12.71
C ASP A 435 2.54 23.09 13.03
N MET A 436 1.35 23.13 12.40
CA MET A 436 0.32 22.10 12.55
C MET A 436 0.84 20.71 12.12
N ILE A 437 1.48 20.59 10.96
CA ILE A 437 1.95 19.30 10.41
C ILE A 437 3.32 18.87 10.95
N LYS A 438 3.97 19.66 11.82
CA LYS A 438 5.29 19.39 12.40
C LYS A 438 5.36 18.03 13.10
N GLY A 439 4.26 17.57 13.68
CA GLY A 439 4.09 16.23 14.25
C GLY A 439 4.04 15.07 13.25
N LEU A 440 4.46 15.28 11.99
CA LEU A 440 4.79 14.22 11.00
C LEU A 440 6.30 14.10 10.76
N GLN A 441 7.13 14.94 11.40
CA GLN A 441 8.56 14.98 11.13
C GLN A 441 9.23 13.66 11.53
N GLY A 442 9.79 12.93 10.56
CA GLY A 442 10.42 11.62 10.76
C GLY A 442 9.45 10.44 10.78
N LEU A 443 8.13 10.65 10.64
CA LEU A 443 7.17 9.56 10.44
C LEU A 443 7.17 9.13 8.97
N GLU A 444 6.93 7.84 8.72
CA GLU A 444 6.92 7.26 7.39
C GLU A 444 5.67 6.42 7.14
N TYR A 445 5.05 6.63 5.99
CA TYR A 445 3.82 5.96 5.58
C TYR A 445 4.01 5.18 4.27
N ALA A 446 3.45 3.96 4.21
CA ALA A 446 3.57 3.05 3.08
C ALA A 446 2.94 3.54 1.77
N GLN A 447 1.98 4.47 1.83
CA GLN A 447 1.15 4.90 0.71
C GLN A 447 0.73 6.37 0.84
N GLN A 448 0.58 7.05 -0.29
CA GLN A 448 0.22 8.48 -0.36
C GLN A 448 -1.09 8.79 0.36
N TRP A 449 -2.12 7.94 0.19
CA TRP A 449 -3.43 8.18 0.77
C TRP A 449 -3.43 8.10 2.31
N LEU A 450 -2.49 7.36 2.90
CA LEU A 450 -2.33 7.25 4.35
C LEU A 450 -1.61 8.49 4.91
N PHE A 451 -0.59 8.97 4.20
CA PHE A 451 0.08 10.25 4.51
C PHE A 451 -0.87 11.45 4.38
N ASP A 452 -1.67 11.54 3.31
CA ASP A 452 -2.74 12.54 3.14
C ASP A 452 -3.65 12.59 4.38
N LYS A 453 -4.03 11.43 4.91
CA LYS A 453 -4.89 11.29 6.09
C LYS A 453 -4.18 11.71 7.37
N ALA A 454 -2.91 11.38 7.54
CA ALA A 454 -2.09 11.88 8.65
C ALA A 454 -1.95 13.41 8.62
N VAL A 455 -1.77 14.02 7.43
CA VAL A 455 -1.77 15.49 7.28
C VAL A 455 -3.12 16.08 7.71
N MET A 456 -4.25 15.57 7.21
CA MET A 456 -5.58 16.04 7.63
C MET A 456 -5.81 15.85 9.14
N ALA A 457 -5.35 14.74 9.72
CA ALA A 457 -5.43 14.49 11.16
C ALA A 457 -4.61 15.49 12.00
N ARG A 458 -3.46 15.95 11.50
CA ARG A 458 -2.65 17.02 12.13
C ARG A 458 -3.29 18.39 11.96
N LEU A 459 -3.86 18.71 10.79
CA LEU A 459 -4.60 19.95 10.57
C LEU A 459 -5.84 20.04 11.46
N ARG A 460 -6.60 18.95 11.65
CA ARG A 460 -7.72 18.87 12.61
C ARG A 460 -7.26 19.17 14.05
N ASN A 461 -6.13 18.61 14.48
CA ASN A 461 -5.53 18.90 15.79
C ASN A 461 -5.08 20.36 15.89
N GLY A 462 -4.48 20.91 14.82
CA GLY A 462 -4.08 22.30 14.73
C GLY A 462 -5.22 23.29 14.94
N VAL A 463 -6.34 23.09 14.25
CA VAL A 463 -7.57 23.88 14.46
C VAL A 463 -8.21 23.56 15.82
N GLY A 464 -7.87 22.42 16.44
CA GLY A 464 -8.49 21.95 17.69
C GLY A 464 -9.97 21.60 17.50
N ALA A 465 -10.36 21.17 16.30
CA ALA A 465 -11.75 20.98 15.91
C ALA A 465 -12.30 19.63 16.40
N CYS A 466 -13.48 19.69 17.03
CA CYS A 466 -14.26 18.51 17.45
C CYS A 466 -13.42 17.52 18.29
N GLN A 467 -12.84 18.02 19.39
CA GLN A 467 -12.02 17.24 20.31
C GLN A 467 -12.89 16.17 21.00
N SER A 468 -12.45 14.90 20.93
CA SER A 468 -13.18 13.75 21.47
C SER A 468 -12.30 12.95 22.42
N GLY A 469 -12.21 13.42 23.67
CA GLY A 469 -11.37 12.80 24.69
C GLY A 469 -11.48 13.45 26.06
N ILE A 470 -10.58 13.05 26.94
CA ILE A 470 -10.33 13.68 28.24
C ILE A 470 -9.61 15.02 27.99
N PRO A 471 -9.89 16.10 28.74
CA PRO A 471 -9.12 17.34 28.68
C PRO A 471 -7.61 17.11 28.91
N GLU A 472 -6.77 18.00 28.37
CA GLU A 472 -5.30 17.95 28.41
C GLU A 472 -4.65 16.89 27.50
N ASN A 473 -5.43 16.24 26.63
CA ASN A 473 -4.91 15.31 25.61
C ASN A 473 -3.96 16.04 24.64
N VAL A 474 -3.12 15.27 23.95
CA VAL A 474 -2.11 15.75 22.98
C VAL A 474 -2.72 16.57 21.83
N ALA A 475 -4.00 16.38 21.51
CA ALA A 475 -4.73 17.25 20.60
C ALA A 475 -4.79 18.72 21.08
N ASP A 476 -5.02 18.94 22.38
CA ASP A 476 -5.09 20.25 23.01
C ASP A 476 -3.72 20.93 22.96
N ARG A 477 -2.66 20.18 23.27
CA ARG A 477 -1.25 20.61 23.19
C ARG A 477 -0.79 20.95 21.75
N ARG A 478 -1.56 20.56 20.74
CA ARG A 478 -1.30 20.79 19.30
C ARG A 478 -2.20 21.86 18.68
N LYS A 479 -3.16 22.42 19.42
CA LYS A 479 -4.03 23.50 18.96
C LYS A 479 -3.24 24.81 18.79
N VAL A 480 -3.47 25.52 17.67
CA VAL A 480 -2.77 26.76 17.37
C VAL A 480 -3.28 27.94 18.20
N SER A 481 -2.40 28.92 18.46
CA SER A 481 -2.74 30.13 19.23
C SER A 481 -3.61 31.11 18.45
N ALA A 482 -4.16 32.12 19.12
CA ALA A 482 -4.93 33.19 18.48
C ALA A 482 -4.09 33.98 17.46
N GLU A 483 -2.80 34.19 17.74
CA GLU A 483 -1.85 34.82 16.81
C GLU A 483 -1.62 33.95 15.57
N GLN A 484 -1.55 32.63 15.73
CA GLN A 484 -1.45 31.69 14.61
C GLN A 484 -2.75 31.59 13.81
N MET A 485 -3.93 31.65 14.44
CA MET A 485 -5.21 31.77 13.70
C MET A 485 -5.26 33.03 12.83
N LYS A 486 -4.76 34.17 13.34
CA LYS A 486 -4.63 35.39 12.54
C LYS A 486 -3.61 35.30 11.40
N GLN A 487 -2.57 34.47 11.56
CA GLN A 487 -1.67 34.14 10.44
C GLN A 487 -2.37 33.24 9.40
N LEU A 488 -3.25 32.33 9.85
CA LEU A 488 -4.04 31.44 8.99
C LEU A 488 -5.03 32.22 8.12
N GLU A 489 -5.74 33.21 8.68
CA GLU A 489 -6.61 34.15 7.95
C GLU A 489 -5.88 34.78 6.74
N SER A 490 -4.76 35.45 7.01
CA SER A 490 -3.92 36.13 6.02
C SER A 490 -3.36 35.18 4.96
N ALA A 491 -3.02 33.95 5.36
CA ALA A 491 -2.48 32.93 4.47
C ALA A 491 -3.54 32.20 3.62
N LEU A 492 -4.77 32.08 4.12
CA LEU A 492 -5.88 31.44 3.40
C LEU A 492 -6.38 32.30 2.25
N LYS A 493 -6.57 33.61 2.46
CA LYS A 493 -7.22 34.52 1.49
C LYS A 493 -8.63 34.07 1.04
N ASP A 494 -9.25 33.20 1.83
CA ASP A 494 -10.64 32.73 1.67
C ASP A 494 -11.38 33.02 2.99
N PRO A 495 -12.15 34.12 3.06
CA PRO A 495 -12.91 34.46 4.26
C PRO A 495 -13.98 33.43 4.62
N ALA A 496 -14.59 32.78 3.62
CA ALA A 496 -15.70 31.86 3.81
C ALA A 496 -15.26 30.45 4.23
N LEU A 497 -14.00 30.08 4.01
CA LEU A 497 -13.36 28.94 4.67
C LEU A 497 -12.85 29.34 6.06
N PHE A 498 -12.23 30.51 6.20
CA PHE A 498 -11.69 30.95 7.49
C PHE A 498 -12.76 31.10 8.58
N GLU A 499 -13.91 31.74 8.29
CA GLU A 499 -15.02 31.89 9.25
C GLU A 499 -15.49 30.53 9.82
N LYS A 500 -15.52 29.48 8.99
CA LYS A 500 -15.94 28.15 9.40
C LYS A 500 -14.88 27.46 10.26
N LEU A 501 -13.60 27.60 9.90
CA LEU A 501 -12.47 27.09 10.68
C LEU A 501 -12.34 27.83 12.03
N ASP A 502 -12.60 29.13 12.07
CA ASP A 502 -12.61 29.93 13.30
C ASP A 502 -13.77 29.55 14.23
N LYS A 503 -14.98 29.30 13.69
CA LYS A 503 -16.09 28.73 14.45
C LYS A 503 -15.70 27.38 15.07
N LEU A 504 -15.01 26.51 14.32
CA LEU A 504 -14.52 25.22 14.83
C LEU A 504 -13.40 25.37 15.87
N TRP A 505 -12.52 26.37 15.74
CA TRP A 505 -11.46 26.67 16.70
C TRP A 505 -12.03 27.21 18.02
N HIS A 506 -13.11 28.00 17.99
CA HIS A 506 -13.84 28.42 19.19
C HIS A 506 -14.70 27.30 19.81
N GLY A 507 -15.08 26.28 19.04
CA GLY A 507 -15.91 25.15 19.51
C GLY A 507 -15.15 24.15 20.38
N THR A 508 -15.74 23.74 21.51
CA THR A 508 -15.21 22.69 22.40
C THR A 508 -15.76 21.29 22.11
N SER A 509 -16.87 21.19 21.38
CA SER A 509 -17.47 19.93 20.91
C SER A 509 -18.28 20.20 19.63
N CYS A 510 -18.68 19.13 18.93
CA CYS A 510 -19.38 19.22 17.65
C CYS A 510 -20.58 18.25 17.61
N SER A 511 -21.64 18.67 16.93
CA SER A 511 -22.71 17.77 16.49
C SER A 511 -22.22 16.79 15.39
N PRO A 512 -22.98 15.72 15.06
CA PRO A 512 -22.66 14.83 13.95
C PRO A 512 -22.51 15.58 12.61
N ASP A 513 -23.40 16.54 12.35
CA ASP A 513 -23.38 17.32 11.10
C ASP A 513 -22.15 18.25 11.04
N GLU A 514 -21.79 18.88 12.15
CA GLU A 514 -20.56 19.67 12.27
C GLU A 514 -19.30 18.80 12.14
N THR A 515 -19.36 17.53 12.55
CA THR A 515 -18.26 16.57 12.35
C THR A 515 -18.08 16.21 10.88
N ILE A 516 -19.17 16.10 10.11
CA ILE A 516 -19.11 15.92 8.65
C ILE A 516 -18.57 17.19 7.98
N ALA A 517 -19.09 18.36 8.35
CA ALA A 517 -18.66 19.65 7.82
C ALA A 517 -17.18 19.97 8.15
N MET A 518 -16.70 19.60 9.35
CA MET A 518 -15.29 19.72 9.73
C MET A 518 -14.38 18.96 8.77
N ASN A 519 -14.70 17.70 8.46
CA ASN A 519 -13.87 16.90 7.55
C ASN A 519 -13.72 17.59 6.18
N GLN A 520 -14.81 18.14 5.65
CA GLN A 520 -14.80 18.90 4.39
C GLN A 520 -13.97 20.19 4.46
N GLN A 521 -13.99 20.89 5.61
CA GLN A 521 -13.22 22.13 5.81
C GLN A 521 -11.72 21.88 5.99
N ILE A 522 -11.36 20.80 6.71
CA ILE A 522 -9.96 20.35 6.85
C ILE A 522 -9.42 19.82 5.51
N GLU A 523 -10.26 19.15 4.71
CA GLU A 523 -9.91 18.75 3.35
C GLU A 523 -9.71 19.97 2.44
N ALA A 524 -10.61 20.97 2.46
CA ALA A 524 -10.44 22.22 1.71
C ALA A 524 -9.17 22.99 2.10
N LEU A 525 -8.87 23.08 3.41
CA LEU A 525 -7.62 23.64 3.93
C LEU A 525 -6.38 22.88 3.40
N TYR A 526 -6.45 21.55 3.35
CA TYR A 526 -5.36 20.72 2.86
C TYR A 526 -5.16 20.82 1.35
N VAL A 527 -6.24 20.78 0.55
CA VAL A 527 -6.23 20.80 -0.93
C VAL A 527 -5.38 21.95 -1.46
N LYS A 528 -5.43 23.14 -0.83
CA LYS A 528 -4.62 24.31 -1.20
C LYS A 528 -3.11 24.06 -1.17
N TYR A 529 -2.61 23.20 -0.27
CA TYR A 529 -1.18 22.93 -0.08
C TYR A 529 -0.77 21.49 -0.46
N ARG A 530 -1.75 20.62 -0.76
CA ARG A 530 -1.62 19.19 -1.00
C ARG A 530 -0.57 18.83 -2.04
N ALA A 531 -0.52 19.54 -3.16
CA ALA A 531 0.46 19.30 -4.23
C ALA A 531 1.90 19.54 -3.74
N SER A 532 2.16 20.68 -3.11
CA SER A 532 3.47 21.05 -2.59
C SER A 532 3.94 20.11 -1.47
N ILE A 533 3.05 19.78 -0.52
CA ILE A 533 3.34 18.89 0.61
C ILE A 533 3.63 17.46 0.13
N ARG A 534 2.81 16.90 -0.78
CA ARG A 534 3.02 15.56 -1.34
C ARG A 534 4.36 15.45 -2.07
N GLU A 535 4.69 16.43 -2.92
CA GLU A 535 5.94 16.39 -3.70
C GLU A 535 7.17 16.36 -2.78
N SER A 536 7.18 17.14 -1.71
CA SER A 536 8.28 17.15 -0.75
C SER A 536 8.27 15.93 0.20
N ALA A 537 7.11 15.31 0.45
CA ALA A 537 7.01 14.11 1.30
C ALA A 537 7.35 12.81 0.56
N ARG A 538 7.08 12.72 -0.74
CA ARG A 538 7.30 11.54 -1.57
C ARG A 538 8.80 11.26 -1.74
N LYS A 539 9.23 10.07 -1.33
CA LYS A 539 10.58 9.54 -1.55
C LYS A 539 10.51 8.28 -2.43
N LYS A 540 11.50 8.06 -3.30
CA LYS A 540 11.73 6.78 -3.99
C LYS A 540 12.96 6.11 -3.37
N PRO A 541 12.79 5.18 -2.40
CA PRO A 541 13.94 4.59 -1.71
C PRO A 541 14.76 3.70 -2.65
N ALA A 542 16.05 4.00 -2.81
CA ALA A 542 16.92 3.16 -3.63
C ALA A 542 17.15 1.79 -2.98
N TYR A 543 17.02 0.72 -3.75
CA TYR A 543 17.49 -0.59 -3.33
C TYR A 543 19.01 -0.68 -3.51
N ASP A 544 19.70 -1.31 -2.54
CA ASP A 544 21.16 -1.46 -2.52
C ASP A 544 21.50 -2.89 -2.07
N PRO A 545 22.06 -3.75 -2.94
CA PRO A 545 22.31 -5.14 -2.61
C PRO A 545 23.35 -5.33 -1.49
N ASN A 546 24.18 -4.32 -1.22
CA ASN A 546 25.18 -4.37 -0.16
C ASN A 546 24.58 -4.05 1.24
N LYS A 547 23.35 -3.57 1.29
CA LYS A 547 22.63 -3.25 2.54
C LYS A 547 21.76 -4.41 2.95
N HIS A 548 22.36 -5.34 3.70
CA HIS A 548 21.65 -6.46 4.30
C HIS A 548 20.90 -6.03 5.57
N VAL A 549 19.86 -6.78 5.93
CA VAL A 549 19.11 -6.56 7.19
C VAL A 549 19.96 -7.07 8.35
N GLN A 550 20.25 -6.21 9.33
CA GLN A 550 21.13 -6.52 10.45
C GLN A 550 20.39 -6.36 11.77
N TRP A 551 19.62 -7.38 12.16
CA TRP A 551 18.91 -7.40 13.44
C TRP A 551 19.76 -8.03 14.54
N ASN A 552 19.68 -7.46 15.74
CA ASN A 552 20.17 -8.07 16.97
C ASN A 552 19.01 -8.09 17.99
N GLY A 553 18.73 -9.26 18.58
CA GLY A 553 17.79 -9.37 19.68
C GLY A 553 18.34 -8.80 21.00
N ASP A 554 19.67 -8.74 21.16
CA ASP A 554 20.38 -8.19 22.34
C ASP A 554 19.94 -8.81 23.69
N GLY A 555 19.39 -10.02 23.64
CA GLY A 555 18.79 -10.69 24.78
C GLY A 555 17.37 -10.23 25.14
N CYS A 556 16.70 -9.45 24.31
CA CYS A 556 15.23 -9.41 24.32
C CYS A 556 14.72 -10.82 23.96
N GLY A 557 13.91 -11.40 24.85
CA GLY A 557 13.53 -12.82 24.78
C GLY A 557 12.71 -13.19 23.55
N CYS A 558 12.47 -14.49 23.37
CA CYS A 558 11.55 -14.98 22.36
C CYS A 558 10.08 -14.75 22.74
N VAL A 559 9.15 -15.04 21.83
CA VAL A 559 7.70 -15.10 22.09
C VAL A 559 7.32 -16.35 22.92
N LEU A 560 7.89 -16.46 24.13
CA LEU A 560 7.79 -17.64 24.99
C LEU A 560 6.39 -17.81 25.61
N ASP A 561 5.71 -16.70 25.88
CA ASP A 561 4.37 -16.66 26.43
C ASP A 561 3.36 -16.20 25.36
N ARG A 562 2.18 -16.83 25.38
CA ARG A 562 1.15 -16.63 24.36
C ARG A 562 0.69 -15.17 24.40
N LEU A 563 0.84 -14.45 23.30
CA LEU A 563 0.24 -13.13 23.15
C LEU A 563 -1.28 -13.26 22.98
N VAL A 564 -2.03 -12.30 23.53
CA VAL A 564 -3.50 -12.26 23.50
C VAL A 564 -3.94 -11.60 22.19
N GLY A 565 -3.65 -12.28 21.08
CA GLY A 565 -3.77 -11.78 19.72
C GLY A 565 -2.40 -11.66 19.03
N GLU A 566 -2.43 -11.40 17.73
CA GLU A 566 -1.21 -11.17 16.94
C GLU A 566 -0.62 -9.78 17.19
N VAL A 567 0.70 -9.67 17.07
CA VAL A 567 1.42 -8.39 17.00
C VAL A 567 2.32 -8.40 15.78
N TYR A 568 1.96 -7.60 14.78
CA TYR A 568 2.68 -7.47 13.51
C TYR A 568 3.64 -6.29 13.52
N GLY A 569 4.89 -6.52 13.11
CA GLY A 569 5.81 -5.46 12.70
C GLY A 569 6.00 -5.45 11.18
N PHE A 570 5.88 -4.30 10.52
CA PHE A 570 6.28 -4.16 9.11
C PHE A 570 7.70 -3.64 8.96
N TYR A 571 8.51 -4.29 8.11
CA TYR A 571 9.89 -3.91 7.83
C TYR A 571 10.08 -3.52 6.35
N PRO A 572 10.24 -2.23 6.03
CA PRO A 572 10.50 -1.78 4.67
C PRO A 572 11.93 -2.10 4.20
N PHE A 573 12.10 -2.50 2.94
CA PHE A 573 13.42 -2.90 2.41
C PHE A 573 14.51 -1.83 2.55
N TRP A 574 14.12 -0.55 2.55
CA TRP A 574 15.04 0.59 2.64
C TRP A 574 15.55 0.90 4.05
N PHE A 575 15.09 0.18 5.08
CA PHE A 575 15.65 0.24 6.42
C PHE A 575 16.91 -0.64 6.57
N ALA A 576 17.23 -1.48 5.59
CA ALA A 576 18.39 -2.35 5.64
C ALA A 576 19.74 -1.59 5.61
N GLY A 577 20.79 -2.23 6.13
CA GLY A 577 22.17 -1.73 6.10
C GLY A 577 22.69 -1.13 7.41
N THR A 578 21.82 -0.76 8.37
CA THR A 578 22.24 -0.37 9.73
C THR A 578 21.88 -1.44 10.76
N PRO A 579 22.75 -1.73 11.75
CA PRO A 579 22.40 -2.58 12.88
C PRO A 579 21.21 -2.03 13.67
N GLN A 580 20.19 -2.86 13.88
CA GLN A 580 18.94 -2.50 14.53
C GLN A 580 18.64 -3.45 15.68
N LYS A 581 18.22 -2.90 16.83
CA LYS A 581 17.77 -3.71 17.97
C LYS A 581 16.26 -3.97 17.85
N VAL A 582 15.89 -5.24 17.95
CA VAL A 582 14.50 -5.69 17.81
C VAL A 582 14.09 -6.47 19.05
N ASN A 583 13.06 -6.00 19.76
CA ASN A 583 12.48 -6.74 20.86
C ASN A 583 11.49 -7.78 20.32
N PHE A 584 11.99 -8.98 20.03
CA PHE A 584 11.15 -10.05 19.48
C PHE A 584 10.09 -10.59 20.45
N SER A 585 10.23 -10.39 21.77
CA SER A 585 9.30 -10.95 22.77
C SER A 585 7.85 -10.44 22.63
N THR A 586 7.67 -9.31 21.95
CA THR A 586 6.37 -8.68 21.68
C THR A 586 5.88 -8.87 20.25
N LEU A 587 6.67 -9.47 19.35
CA LEU A 587 6.37 -9.57 17.92
C LEU A 587 6.04 -11.01 17.53
N SER A 588 4.75 -11.33 17.31
CA SER A 588 4.39 -12.65 16.79
C SER A 588 4.84 -12.82 15.34
N ARG A 589 4.77 -11.75 14.53
CA ARG A 589 5.13 -11.78 13.11
C ARG A 589 5.85 -10.51 12.65
N VAL A 590 6.79 -10.64 11.73
CA VAL A 590 7.40 -9.51 11.01
C VAL A 590 7.21 -9.69 9.50
N ALA A 591 6.70 -8.64 8.85
CA ALA A 591 6.34 -8.62 7.44
C ALA A 591 7.32 -7.78 6.63
N TYR A 592 8.14 -8.42 5.79
CA TYR A 592 9.13 -7.75 4.93
C TYR A 592 8.46 -7.15 3.69
N TYR A 593 8.60 -5.84 3.50
CA TYR A 593 7.95 -5.08 2.43
C TYR A 593 8.97 -4.65 1.37
N GLY A 594 8.91 -5.29 0.19
CA GLY A 594 9.86 -5.06 -0.90
C GLY A 594 9.65 -5.82 -2.22
N PRO A 595 9.18 -7.08 -2.25
CA PRO A 595 8.91 -7.75 -3.52
C PRO A 595 7.61 -7.26 -4.18
N THR A 596 7.66 -7.08 -5.50
CA THR A 596 6.55 -6.62 -6.35
C THR A 596 6.55 -7.41 -7.67
N PHE A 597 5.63 -7.16 -8.61
CA PHE A 597 5.57 -7.89 -9.89
C PHE A 597 4.96 -7.09 -11.03
N ASP A 598 5.36 -7.43 -12.25
CA ASP A 598 4.90 -6.85 -13.51
C ASP A 598 3.86 -7.76 -14.22
N ASP A 599 3.46 -7.39 -15.43
CA ASP A 599 2.50 -8.17 -16.25
C ASP A 599 3.07 -9.47 -16.84
N THR A 600 4.29 -9.88 -16.45
CA THR A 600 4.81 -11.23 -16.69
C THR A 600 4.47 -12.21 -15.56
N GLY A 601 4.13 -11.71 -14.37
CA GLY A 601 3.87 -12.52 -13.17
C GLY A 601 5.12 -13.04 -12.44
N ILE A 602 6.28 -12.41 -12.66
CA ILE A 602 7.54 -12.76 -11.98
C ILE A 602 7.78 -11.79 -10.80
N LEU A 603 8.22 -12.31 -9.65
CA LEU A 603 8.61 -11.46 -8.51
C LEU A 603 9.90 -10.67 -8.81
N ARG A 604 9.87 -9.39 -8.46
CA ARG A 604 10.86 -8.37 -8.80
C ARG A 604 11.21 -7.57 -7.55
N GLN A 605 12.47 -7.19 -7.41
CA GLN A 605 12.87 -6.23 -6.36
C GLN A 605 12.33 -4.85 -6.72
N ALA A 606 11.53 -4.24 -5.83
CA ALA A 606 11.05 -2.88 -6.03
C ALA A 606 12.22 -1.88 -6.15
N ASN A 607 12.03 -0.87 -7.01
CA ASN A 607 12.97 0.21 -7.32
C ASN A 607 14.29 -0.20 -7.99
N ASP A 608 14.47 -1.47 -8.35
CA ASP A 608 15.65 -2.00 -9.06
C ASP A 608 15.27 -2.89 -10.26
N GLY A 609 14.26 -3.76 -10.11
CA GLY A 609 13.71 -4.55 -11.21
C GLY A 609 14.42 -5.88 -11.52
N ARG A 610 15.47 -6.28 -10.79
CA ARG A 610 16.00 -7.65 -10.87
C ARG A 610 14.96 -8.69 -10.45
N ASP A 611 15.10 -9.92 -10.95
CA ASP A 611 14.33 -11.08 -10.48
C ASP A 611 14.65 -11.32 -8.99
N PHE A 612 13.63 -11.20 -8.15
CA PHE A 612 13.77 -11.28 -6.69
C PHE A 612 14.14 -12.69 -6.24
N VAL A 613 13.64 -13.71 -6.93
CA VAL A 613 13.82 -15.12 -6.53
C VAL A 613 15.18 -15.64 -6.98
N ALA A 614 15.64 -15.24 -8.18
CA ALA A 614 16.99 -15.56 -8.63
C ALA A 614 18.06 -14.90 -7.74
N ALA A 615 17.86 -13.64 -7.34
CA ALA A 615 18.76 -12.95 -6.42
C ALA A 615 18.75 -13.57 -5.01
N ALA A 616 17.59 -14.08 -4.55
CA ALA A 616 17.50 -14.85 -3.30
C ALA A 616 18.24 -16.21 -3.38
N GLU A 617 18.12 -16.94 -4.49
CA GLU A 617 18.80 -18.23 -4.67
C GLU A 617 20.32 -18.10 -4.81
N ASN A 618 20.80 -17.04 -5.45
CA ASN A 618 22.24 -16.75 -5.59
C ASN A 618 22.93 -16.32 -4.29
N GLY A 619 22.15 -15.86 -3.29
CA GLY A 619 22.69 -15.18 -2.11
C GLY A 619 22.97 -13.68 -2.30
N ASP A 620 22.68 -13.11 -3.48
CA ASP A 620 22.71 -11.66 -3.72
C ASP A 620 21.75 -10.93 -2.75
N LEU A 621 20.59 -11.55 -2.46
CA LEU A 621 19.77 -11.21 -1.31
C LEU A 621 20.20 -12.04 -0.09
N ALA A 622 21.31 -11.67 0.55
CA ALA A 622 21.73 -12.22 1.85
C ALA A 622 20.80 -11.79 3.03
N GLN A 623 19.51 -11.63 2.73
CA GLN A 623 18.41 -11.33 3.65
C GLN A 623 18.04 -12.56 4.51
N HIS A 624 18.44 -13.76 4.09
CA HIS A 624 18.04 -15.01 4.72
C HIS A 624 18.53 -15.19 6.18
N ASP A 625 19.56 -14.45 6.60
CA ASP A 625 20.02 -14.45 7.99
C ASP A 625 19.03 -13.78 8.94
N PHE A 626 18.30 -12.72 8.53
CA PHE A 626 17.27 -12.12 9.38
C PHE A 626 16.10 -13.11 9.62
N VAL A 627 15.82 -13.98 8.65
CA VAL A 627 14.77 -15.01 8.73
C VAL A 627 15.17 -16.10 9.71
N ASN A 628 16.47 -16.45 9.80
CA ASN A 628 16.98 -17.31 10.87
C ASN A 628 16.83 -16.63 12.24
N ILE A 629 17.33 -15.39 12.39
CA ILE A 629 17.30 -14.64 13.66
C ILE A 629 15.88 -14.49 14.21
N ALA A 630 14.91 -14.07 13.40
CA ALA A 630 13.51 -13.94 13.83
C ALA A 630 12.93 -15.27 14.35
N ARG A 631 13.28 -16.39 13.69
CA ARG A 631 12.80 -17.73 14.04
C ARG A 631 13.52 -18.35 15.23
N ASP A 632 14.80 -18.03 15.45
CA ASP A 632 15.49 -18.34 16.71
C ASP A 632 14.76 -17.65 17.88
N HIS A 633 14.29 -16.42 17.66
CA HIS A 633 13.40 -15.69 18.59
C HIS A 633 11.89 -16.03 18.49
N GLN A 634 11.51 -17.03 17.66
CA GLN A 634 10.15 -17.56 17.49
C GLN A 634 9.11 -16.60 16.85
N THR A 635 9.56 -15.46 16.34
CA THR A 635 8.77 -14.56 15.48
C THR A 635 8.70 -15.12 14.05
N ALA A 636 7.49 -15.23 13.49
CA ALA A 636 7.30 -15.71 12.12
C ALA A 636 7.58 -14.62 11.08
N VAL A 637 8.09 -14.98 9.90
CA VAL A 637 8.39 -14.01 8.82
C VAL A 637 7.41 -14.13 7.66
N ASP A 638 6.79 -13.02 7.27
CA ASP A 638 5.93 -12.90 6.10
C ASP A 638 6.58 -12.06 4.99
N TRP A 639 6.47 -12.48 3.73
CA TRP A 639 6.84 -11.64 2.57
C TRP A 639 5.63 -10.85 2.07
N VAL A 640 5.68 -9.52 2.08
CA VAL A 640 4.63 -8.67 1.49
C VAL A 640 4.86 -8.52 -0.01
N VAL A 641 4.01 -9.17 -0.81
CA VAL A 641 3.99 -9.03 -2.27
C VAL A 641 3.04 -7.88 -2.63
N GLN A 642 3.61 -6.77 -3.07
CA GLN A 642 2.87 -5.52 -3.33
C GLN A 642 2.62 -5.29 -4.83
N ARG A 643 1.44 -4.78 -5.17
CA ARG A 643 1.15 -4.16 -6.48
C ARG A 643 0.01 -3.14 -6.37
N ASN A 644 0.21 -1.94 -6.94
CA ASN A 644 -0.73 -0.81 -6.90
C ASN A 644 -1.09 -0.24 -8.30
N ASP A 645 -0.62 -0.87 -9.38
CA ASP A 645 -1.03 -0.53 -10.76
C ASP A 645 -1.77 -1.67 -11.44
N TRP A 646 -3.03 -1.42 -11.81
CA TRP A 646 -3.91 -2.35 -12.50
C TRP A 646 -4.48 -1.77 -13.81
N ARG A 647 -3.89 -0.68 -14.34
CA ARG A 647 -4.33 -0.01 -15.58
C ARG A 647 -4.25 -0.91 -16.81
N SER A 648 -3.24 -1.79 -16.88
CA SER A 648 -3.12 -2.81 -17.92
C SER A 648 -4.09 -3.98 -17.72
N TRP A 649 -4.34 -4.36 -16.46
CA TRP A 649 -5.18 -5.51 -16.06
C TRP A 649 -6.62 -5.40 -16.55
N GLN A 650 -7.20 -4.19 -16.55
CA GLN A 650 -8.54 -3.94 -17.09
C GLN A 650 -8.68 -4.28 -18.57
N LYS A 651 -7.58 -4.22 -19.35
CA LYS A 651 -7.55 -4.49 -20.79
C LYS A 651 -7.20 -5.96 -21.13
N MET A 652 -6.99 -6.81 -20.12
CA MET A 652 -6.63 -8.22 -20.29
C MET A 652 -7.87 -9.12 -20.26
N ASP A 653 -7.87 -10.15 -21.10
CA ASP A 653 -8.83 -11.25 -21.02
C ASP A 653 -8.64 -12.09 -19.75
N LYS A 654 -9.65 -12.89 -19.41
CA LYS A 654 -9.62 -13.78 -18.23
C LYS A 654 -8.44 -14.76 -18.25
N GLY A 655 -8.13 -15.35 -19.40
CA GLY A 655 -7.03 -16.31 -19.53
C GLY A 655 -5.67 -15.67 -19.27
N ARG A 656 -5.44 -14.44 -19.76
CA ARG A 656 -4.23 -13.69 -19.45
C ARG A 656 -4.16 -13.27 -17.98
N LYS A 657 -5.27 -12.80 -17.40
CA LYS A 657 -5.36 -12.49 -15.95
C LYS A 657 -4.97 -13.71 -15.10
N GLU A 658 -5.53 -14.89 -15.40
CA GLU A 658 -5.20 -16.14 -14.71
C GLU A 658 -3.72 -16.55 -14.90
N GLN A 659 -3.18 -16.46 -16.11
CA GLN A 659 -1.79 -16.82 -16.41
C GLN A 659 -0.77 -15.98 -15.62
N ILE A 660 -1.03 -14.68 -15.43
CA ILE A 660 -0.15 -13.80 -14.64
C ILE A 660 -0.10 -14.25 -13.18
N LEU A 661 -1.26 -14.53 -12.57
CA LEU A 661 -1.30 -14.96 -11.17
C LEU A 661 -0.83 -16.42 -10.98
N GLU A 662 -0.97 -17.30 -11.97
CA GLU A 662 -0.36 -18.64 -11.90
C GLU A 662 1.17 -18.59 -11.91
N ARG A 663 1.76 -17.69 -12.71
CA ARG A 663 3.21 -17.42 -12.69
C ARG A 663 3.63 -16.81 -11.36
N LEU A 664 2.84 -15.87 -10.83
CA LEU A 664 3.10 -15.26 -9.52
C LEU A 664 3.06 -16.32 -8.41
N ALA A 665 2.06 -17.21 -8.41
CA ALA A 665 1.99 -18.32 -7.46
C ALA A 665 3.22 -19.24 -7.55
N THR A 666 3.71 -19.49 -8.77
CA THR A 666 4.92 -20.28 -8.99
C THR A 666 6.18 -19.57 -8.48
N SER A 667 6.28 -18.26 -8.69
CA SER A 667 7.38 -17.42 -8.21
C SER A 667 7.41 -17.32 -6.67
N ILE A 668 6.25 -17.13 -6.04
CA ILE A 668 6.08 -17.14 -4.58
C ILE A 668 6.45 -18.51 -3.98
N VAL A 669 5.96 -19.61 -4.56
CA VAL A 669 6.26 -20.96 -4.09
C VAL A 669 7.75 -21.27 -4.20
N ARG A 670 8.42 -20.82 -5.27
CA ARG A 670 9.88 -20.93 -5.42
C ARG A 670 10.61 -20.15 -4.33
N LEU A 671 10.26 -18.87 -4.10
CA LEU A 671 10.82 -18.02 -3.04
C LEU A 671 10.72 -18.70 -1.66
N MET A 672 9.52 -19.14 -1.26
CA MET A 672 9.27 -19.79 0.02
C MET A 672 10.00 -21.14 0.16
N SER A 673 10.25 -21.83 -0.95
CA SER A 673 10.94 -23.14 -0.99
C SER A 673 12.47 -23.06 -0.91
N ILE A 674 13.06 -21.86 -0.97
CA ILE A 674 14.50 -21.67 -0.73
C ILE A 674 14.81 -22.17 0.70
N ARG A 675 15.91 -22.91 0.84
CA ARG A 675 16.32 -23.52 2.12
C ARG A 675 17.26 -22.59 2.87
N LEU A 676 16.97 -22.30 4.12
CA LEU A 676 17.88 -21.56 4.99
C LEU A 676 19.03 -22.47 5.45
N HIS A 677 20.27 -22.03 5.29
CA HIS A 677 21.47 -22.77 5.67
C HIS A 677 21.87 -22.54 7.13
N SER A 678 21.12 -23.09 8.09
CA SER A 678 21.59 -23.20 9.48
C SER A 678 22.22 -24.57 9.75
N TRP A 679 23.46 -24.57 10.26
CA TRP A 679 24.24 -25.79 10.51
C TRP A 679 23.57 -26.68 11.57
N THR A 680 22.97 -26.06 12.59
CA THR A 680 22.24 -26.74 13.67
C THR A 680 21.01 -27.49 13.14
N ALA A 681 20.14 -26.85 12.34
CA ALA A 681 18.99 -27.51 11.74
C ALA A 681 19.44 -28.64 10.80
N THR A 682 20.44 -28.37 9.96
CA THR A 682 21.04 -29.34 9.03
C THR A 682 21.48 -30.61 9.75
N VAL A 683 22.32 -30.50 10.78
CA VAL A 683 22.74 -31.66 11.59
C VAL A 683 21.55 -32.32 12.28
N SER A 684 20.63 -31.54 12.87
CA SER A 684 19.49 -32.07 13.62
C SER A 684 18.49 -32.87 12.78
N ASN A 685 18.44 -32.64 11.47
CA ASN A 685 17.61 -33.34 10.47
C ASN A 685 18.19 -34.69 10.03
N HIS A 686 19.50 -34.92 10.22
CA HIS A 686 20.17 -36.18 9.92
C HIS A 686 20.20 -37.15 11.11
N LEU A 687 19.84 -36.69 12.32
CA LEU A 687 19.70 -37.56 13.49
C LEU A 687 18.36 -38.33 13.45
N PRO A 688 18.33 -39.63 13.79
CA PRO A 688 17.11 -40.42 13.78
C PRO A 688 16.13 -39.99 14.90
N PHE A 689 14.87 -40.41 14.76
CA PHE A 689 13.77 -40.19 15.73
C PHE A 689 13.39 -38.71 15.96
N GLY A 690 13.39 -37.88 14.91
CA GLY A 690 12.84 -36.52 14.96
C GLY A 690 12.14 -36.10 13.66
N ALA A 691 11.21 -35.14 13.77
CA ALA A 691 10.60 -34.49 12.62
C ALA A 691 11.65 -33.73 11.79
N ARG A 692 11.53 -33.77 10.46
CA ARG A 692 12.45 -33.09 9.54
C ARG A 692 12.05 -31.63 9.35
N PHE A 693 12.50 -30.77 10.26
CA PHE A 693 12.39 -29.32 10.13
C PHE A 693 13.38 -28.79 9.08
N VAL A 694 12.96 -28.76 7.82
CA VAL A 694 13.66 -28.02 6.77
C VAL A 694 13.22 -26.56 6.87
N PRO A 695 14.09 -25.62 7.29
CA PRO A 695 13.70 -24.22 7.40
C PRO A 695 13.49 -23.61 6.01
N THR A 696 12.25 -23.26 5.72
CA THR A 696 11.77 -22.55 4.52
C THR A 696 12.19 -21.08 4.57
N ASN A 697 12.21 -20.38 3.44
CA ASN A 697 12.50 -18.95 3.42
C ASN A 697 11.24 -18.12 3.74
N GLY A 698 10.87 -18.09 5.02
CA GLY A 698 9.64 -17.46 5.52
C GLY A 698 8.57 -18.46 5.96
N ASP A 699 7.55 -17.95 6.67
CA ASP A 699 6.45 -18.68 7.31
C ASP A 699 5.07 -18.36 6.70
N GLY A 700 4.96 -17.28 5.94
CA GLY A 700 3.75 -16.90 5.22
C GLY A 700 3.99 -15.81 4.17
N VAL A 701 2.91 -15.40 3.52
CA VAL A 701 2.91 -14.41 2.43
C VAL A 701 1.77 -13.44 2.65
N THR A 702 2.03 -12.14 2.52
CA THR A 702 1.01 -11.09 2.63
C THR A 702 0.78 -10.46 1.27
N LEU A 703 -0.44 -10.55 0.75
CA LEU A 703 -0.83 -9.95 -0.52
C LEU A 703 -1.31 -8.52 -0.30
N PHE A 704 -0.62 -7.52 -0.87
CA PHE A 704 -1.04 -6.12 -0.82
C PHE A 704 -1.34 -5.58 -2.22
N PHE A 705 -2.56 -5.85 -2.67
CA PHE A 705 -3.04 -5.50 -4.01
C PHE A 705 -3.93 -4.25 -3.94
N ASP A 706 -3.31 -3.09 -3.67
CA ASP A 706 -4.04 -1.83 -3.49
C ASP A 706 -4.71 -1.38 -4.81
N ASP A 707 -5.91 -0.80 -4.71
CA ASP A 707 -6.83 -0.51 -5.82
C ASP A 707 -7.04 -1.68 -6.83
N TYR A 708 -7.04 -2.95 -6.37
CA TYR A 708 -7.35 -4.11 -7.23
C TYR A 708 -8.79 -4.04 -7.80
N PRO A 709 -9.01 -4.32 -9.10
CA PRO A 709 -10.34 -4.23 -9.71
C PRO A 709 -11.39 -5.12 -9.07
N ASP A 710 -12.58 -4.55 -8.87
CA ASP A 710 -13.74 -5.16 -8.22
C ASP A 710 -14.70 -5.89 -9.18
N ASP A 711 -14.34 -5.99 -10.47
CA ASP A 711 -15.10 -6.76 -11.46
C ASP A 711 -15.13 -8.27 -11.13
N GLU A 712 -16.28 -8.92 -11.35
CA GLU A 712 -16.52 -10.33 -10.99
C GLU A 712 -15.46 -11.28 -11.57
N VAL A 713 -14.95 -10.98 -12.78
CA VAL A 713 -13.89 -11.77 -13.42
C VAL A 713 -12.58 -11.62 -12.65
N SER A 714 -12.15 -10.40 -12.30
CA SER A 714 -10.96 -10.17 -11.48
C SER A 714 -11.09 -10.80 -10.08
N VAL A 715 -12.23 -10.63 -9.40
CA VAL A 715 -12.47 -11.23 -8.07
C VAL A 715 -12.40 -12.77 -8.14
N GLY A 716 -13.07 -13.39 -9.11
CA GLY A 716 -13.00 -14.84 -9.32
C GLY A 716 -11.59 -15.35 -9.66
N VAL A 717 -10.81 -14.57 -10.42
CA VAL A 717 -9.41 -14.89 -10.74
C VAL A 717 -8.49 -14.75 -9.53
N PHE A 718 -8.68 -13.75 -8.68
CA PHE A 718 -7.96 -13.61 -7.41
C PHE A 718 -8.23 -14.78 -6.46
N ASN A 719 -9.48 -15.18 -6.27
CA ASN A 719 -9.83 -16.30 -5.41
C ASN A 719 -9.20 -17.62 -5.91
N LYS A 720 -9.32 -17.90 -7.21
CA LYS A 720 -8.66 -19.04 -7.87
C LYS A 720 -7.14 -19.02 -7.66
N PHE A 721 -6.51 -17.84 -7.70
CA PHE A 721 -5.09 -17.68 -7.41
C PHE A 721 -4.74 -18.02 -5.95
N VAL A 722 -5.48 -17.49 -4.96
CA VAL A 722 -5.20 -17.75 -3.54
C VAL A 722 -5.32 -19.24 -3.22
N ASP A 723 -6.36 -19.93 -3.71
CA ASP A 723 -6.52 -21.36 -3.50
C ASP A 723 -5.44 -22.19 -4.21
N THR A 724 -5.06 -21.80 -5.43
CA THR A 724 -3.95 -22.43 -6.17
C THR A 724 -2.62 -22.25 -5.44
N LEU A 725 -2.35 -21.04 -4.92
CA LEU A 725 -1.15 -20.73 -4.14
C LEU A 725 -1.13 -21.52 -2.84
N ARG A 726 -2.23 -21.56 -2.08
CA ARG A 726 -2.35 -22.35 -0.84
C ARG A 726 -2.08 -23.83 -1.09
N SER A 727 -2.65 -24.39 -2.17
CA SER A 727 -2.41 -25.77 -2.58
C SER A 727 -0.95 -26.04 -2.95
N ARG A 728 -0.30 -25.14 -3.71
CA ARG A 728 1.10 -25.30 -4.12
C ARG A 728 2.08 -25.15 -2.95
N LEU A 729 1.87 -24.20 -2.04
CA LEU A 729 2.66 -24.05 -0.82
C LEU A 729 2.55 -25.29 0.08
N ARG A 730 1.34 -25.81 0.30
CA ARG A 730 1.09 -27.07 1.02
C ARG A 730 1.84 -28.25 0.38
N GLY A 731 1.76 -28.38 -0.96
CA GLY A 731 2.46 -29.42 -1.71
C GLY A 731 3.99 -29.34 -1.62
N ALA A 732 4.55 -28.13 -1.70
CA ALA A 732 5.99 -27.87 -1.52
C ALA A 732 6.45 -27.99 -0.04
N ARG A 733 5.52 -28.09 0.91
CA ARG A 733 5.73 -27.97 2.36
C ARG A 733 6.30 -26.61 2.78
N ALA A 734 6.05 -25.57 1.99
CA ALA A 734 6.61 -24.23 2.11
C ALA A 734 5.77 -23.27 2.97
N GLY A 735 4.99 -23.82 3.93
CA GLY A 735 3.93 -23.11 4.64
C GLY A 735 2.57 -23.20 3.93
N ASP A 736 1.58 -22.44 4.41
CA ASP A 736 0.26 -22.26 3.79
C ASP A 736 -0.51 -20.99 4.24
N ILE A 737 0.11 -20.13 5.04
CA ILE A 737 -0.47 -18.87 5.50
C ILE A 737 -0.39 -17.83 4.37
N ILE A 738 -1.55 -17.31 3.96
CA ILE A 738 -1.69 -16.26 2.95
C ILE A 738 -2.54 -15.15 3.56
N ASN A 739 -1.89 -14.11 4.04
CA ASN A 739 -2.52 -12.92 4.61
C ASN A 739 -2.93 -11.95 3.49
N VAL A 740 -3.89 -11.08 3.77
CA VAL A 740 -4.35 -10.05 2.82
C VAL A 740 -4.27 -8.68 3.50
N MET A 741 -3.56 -7.75 2.88
CA MET A 741 -3.38 -6.38 3.36
C MET A 741 -4.21 -5.42 2.52
N MET A 742 -4.83 -4.43 3.17
CA MET A 742 -5.79 -3.54 2.53
C MET A 742 -5.88 -2.18 3.23
N ARG A 743 -6.47 -1.20 2.53
CA ARG A 743 -6.84 0.12 3.08
C ARG A 743 -8.22 0.09 3.72
N HIS A 744 -8.41 0.83 4.82
CA HIS A 744 -9.70 0.93 5.54
C HIS A 744 -10.90 1.30 4.64
N SER A 745 -10.70 2.04 3.54
CA SER A 745 -11.74 2.43 2.58
C SER A 745 -12.09 1.39 1.50
N ALA A 746 -11.32 0.31 1.37
CA ALA A 746 -11.58 -0.77 0.41
C ALA A 746 -12.37 -1.96 1.02
N LEU A 747 -12.38 -2.07 2.35
CA LEU A 747 -13.12 -3.10 3.09
C LEU A 747 -14.63 -3.08 2.74
N GLY A 748 -15.19 -4.22 2.36
CA GLY A 748 -16.56 -4.33 1.85
C GLY A 748 -16.71 -4.11 0.33
N LYS A 749 -15.65 -4.28 -0.46
CA LYS A 749 -15.66 -4.15 -1.93
C LYS A 749 -14.73 -5.16 -2.61
N GLY A 750 -15.14 -5.68 -3.77
CA GLY A 750 -14.31 -6.55 -4.62
C GLY A 750 -13.72 -7.74 -3.84
N ILE A 751 -12.41 -7.95 -3.95
CA ILE A 751 -11.69 -9.01 -3.22
C ILE A 751 -11.71 -8.85 -1.69
N TYR A 752 -12.04 -7.65 -1.19
CA TYR A 752 -12.12 -7.28 0.22
C TYR A 752 -13.57 -7.25 0.76
N ASP A 753 -14.56 -7.77 0.02
CA ASP A 753 -15.94 -7.89 0.48
C ASP A 753 -16.11 -8.98 1.55
N TYR A 754 -17.04 -8.78 2.49
CA TYR A 754 -17.19 -9.59 3.70
C TYR A 754 -17.49 -11.07 3.47
N PRO A 755 -18.35 -11.47 2.49
CA PRO A 755 -18.51 -12.87 2.13
C PRO A 755 -17.22 -13.47 1.52
N ASN A 756 -16.42 -12.66 0.82
CA ASN A 756 -15.16 -13.10 0.24
C ASN A 756 -14.11 -13.34 1.32
N LEU A 757 -13.94 -12.40 2.25
CA LEU A 757 -13.06 -12.53 3.42
C LEU A 757 -13.45 -13.76 4.27
N TYR A 758 -14.75 -13.98 4.53
CA TYR A 758 -15.23 -15.19 5.20
C TYR A 758 -14.93 -16.47 4.38
N GLY A 759 -15.07 -16.42 3.05
CA GLY A 759 -14.69 -17.50 2.15
C GLY A 759 -13.20 -17.87 2.22
N LEU A 760 -12.30 -16.89 2.31
CA LEU A 760 -10.87 -17.10 2.47
C LEU A 760 -10.50 -17.79 3.80
N ILE A 761 -11.25 -17.50 4.88
CA ILE A 761 -11.14 -18.23 6.17
C ILE A 761 -11.62 -19.67 5.99
N ALA A 762 -12.86 -19.86 5.50
CA ALA A 762 -13.48 -21.18 5.36
C ALA A 762 -12.69 -22.12 4.43
N ALA A 763 -12.08 -21.60 3.36
CA ALA A 763 -11.22 -22.37 2.45
C ALA A 763 -9.91 -22.84 3.12
N SER A 764 -9.41 -22.14 4.14
CA SER A 764 -8.28 -22.60 4.95
C SER A 764 -8.71 -23.70 5.91
N ASP A 765 -9.79 -23.46 6.66
CA ASP A 765 -10.36 -24.37 7.67
C ASP A 765 -10.81 -25.73 7.08
N ALA A 766 -11.36 -25.74 5.87
CA ALA A 766 -11.93 -26.92 5.22
C ALA A 766 -10.90 -28.02 4.85
N ASN A 767 -9.59 -27.75 4.96
CA ASN A 767 -8.52 -28.65 4.57
C ASN A 767 -7.45 -28.82 5.67
N PRO A 768 -7.80 -29.35 6.85
CA PRO A 768 -6.85 -29.56 7.94
C PRO A 768 -5.82 -30.66 7.61
N ARG A 769 -4.59 -30.49 8.09
CA ARG A 769 -3.56 -31.56 8.00
C ARG A 769 -4.01 -32.77 8.84
N LYS A 770 -4.05 -33.95 8.21
CA LYS A 770 -4.35 -35.24 8.88
C LYS A 770 -3.18 -35.81 9.70
N ASP A 771 -2.19 -34.99 10.03
CA ASP A 771 -1.04 -35.39 10.83
C ASP A 771 -1.32 -35.07 12.29
N LEU A 772 -1.34 -36.11 13.13
CA LEU A 772 -1.73 -36.05 14.53
C LEU A 772 -0.69 -35.28 15.38
N LEU A 773 0.55 -35.13 14.90
CA LEU A 773 1.50 -34.17 15.48
C LEU A 773 1.16 -32.75 15.02
N ALA A 774 0.94 -32.52 13.72
CA ALA A 774 0.66 -31.19 13.19
C ALA A 774 -0.64 -30.54 13.75
N GLN A 775 -1.62 -31.35 14.19
CA GLN A 775 -2.80 -30.88 14.93
C GLN A 775 -2.47 -30.29 16.33
N VAL A 776 -1.29 -30.58 16.89
CA VAL A 776 -0.87 -30.11 18.23
C VAL A 776 0.38 -29.23 18.16
N GLU A 777 1.18 -29.31 17.08
CA GLU A 777 2.34 -28.44 16.84
C GLU A 777 1.98 -26.94 16.75
N ARG A 778 0.72 -26.60 16.43
CA ARG A 778 0.20 -25.22 16.53
C ARG A 778 -1.33 -25.18 16.62
N ASP A 779 -1.84 -25.07 17.85
CA ASP A 779 -3.24 -24.72 18.18
C ASP A 779 -3.51 -23.20 18.00
N SER A 780 -2.90 -22.62 16.96
CA SER A 780 -3.02 -21.23 16.51
C SER A 780 -3.60 -21.26 15.10
N ASN A 781 -4.78 -20.66 14.93
CA ASN A 781 -5.53 -20.58 13.67
C ASN A 781 -4.64 -20.51 12.42
N MET A 782 -4.71 -21.51 11.52
CA MET A 782 -4.09 -21.45 10.18
C MET A 782 -4.94 -20.58 9.22
N ARG A 783 -5.51 -19.50 9.75
CA ARG A 783 -6.47 -18.62 9.07
C ARG A 783 -5.73 -17.41 8.48
N PRO A 784 -6.22 -16.84 7.37
CA PRO A 784 -5.62 -15.64 6.79
C PRO A 784 -5.88 -14.43 7.69
N HIS A 785 -4.84 -13.66 8.01
CA HIS A 785 -5.01 -12.38 8.69
C HIS A 785 -5.33 -11.27 7.69
N PHE A 786 -6.19 -10.34 8.11
CA PHE A 786 -6.66 -9.21 7.31
C PHE A 786 -6.05 -7.92 7.87
N LEU A 787 -4.94 -7.50 7.26
CA LEU A 787 -4.08 -6.41 7.73
C LEU A 787 -4.61 -5.08 7.19
N VAL A 788 -5.30 -4.32 8.03
CA VAL A 788 -5.98 -3.08 7.63
C VAL A 788 -5.13 -1.86 8.00
N LEU A 789 -4.55 -1.19 6.99
CA LEU A 789 -3.90 0.11 7.19
C LEU A 789 -4.94 1.12 7.70
N LEU A 790 -4.76 1.61 8.93
CA LEU A 790 -5.72 2.44 9.65
C LEU A 790 -5.37 3.93 9.53
N GLU A 791 -6.35 4.74 9.15
CA GLU A 791 -6.20 6.19 9.01
C GLU A 791 -6.05 6.86 10.38
N GLU A 792 -5.13 7.82 10.53
CA GLU A 792 -5.13 8.72 11.68
C GLU A 792 -6.36 9.67 11.59
N GLN A 793 -7.03 10.03 12.69
CA GLN A 793 -6.76 9.69 14.09
C GLN A 793 -7.38 8.34 14.48
N THR A 794 -6.60 7.50 15.15
CA THR A 794 -7.02 6.16 15.57
C THR A 794 -8.23 6.16 16.51
N THR A 795 -8.39 7.23 17.32
CA THR A 795 -9.51 7.51 18.24
C THR A 795 -10.89 7.32 17.59
N ASP A 796 -11.04 7.75 16.35
CA ASP A 796 -12.26 7.62 15.55
C ASP A 796 -12.17 6.41 14.62
N SER A 797 -11.05 6.25 13.91
CA SER A 797 -10.89 5.22 12.88
C SER A 797 -11.05 3.79 13.42
N LYS A 798 -10.61 3.48 14.65
CA LYS A 798 -10.80 2.14 15.25
C LYS A 798 -12.27 1.80 15.47
N LYS A 799 -13.07 2.79 15.86
CA LYS A 799 -14.52 2.66 16.08
C LYS A 799 -15.25 2.53 14.74
N GLN A 800 -14.86 3.32 13.73
CA GLN A 800 -15.41 3.21 12.37
C GLN A 800 -15.11 1.85 11.73
N LEU A 801 -13.88 1.33 11.89
CA LEU A 801 -13.48 0.01 11.40
C LEU A 801 -14.35 -1.09 12.00
N ARG A 802 -14.58 -1.09 13.33
CA ARG A 802 -15.51 -2.03 13.96
C ARG A 802 -16.94 -1.87 13.41
N LEU A 803 -17.48 -0.65 13.39
CA LEU A 803 -18.85 -0.35 12.95
C LEU A 803 -19.14 -0.87 11.53
N ARG A 804 -18.20 -0.67 10.59
CA ARG A 804 -18.32 -1.14 9.20
C ARG A 804 -18.47 -2.66 9.07
N MET A 805 -17.90 -3.42 10.00
CA MET A 805 -17.94 -4.89 9.99
C MET A 805 -19.14 -5.46 10.76
N GLU A 806 -19.63 -4.74 11.78
CA GLU A 806 -20.80 -5.19 12.54
C GLU A 806 -22.11 -5.07 11.75
N GLY A 807 -22.22 -4.12 10.82
CA GLY A 807 -23.39 -3.98 9.95
C GLY A 807 -23.71 -5.23 9.09
N PRO A 808 -22.82 -5.63 8.15
CA PRO A 808 -23.12 -6.64 7.13
C PRO A 808 -22.89 -8.10 7.57
N LEU A 809 -22.18 -8.34 8.68
CA LEU A 809 -21.96 -9.68 9.23
C LEU A 809 -22.77 -9.89 10.51
N HIS A 810 -23.24 -11.12 10.74
CA HIS A 810 -24.04 -11.49 11.90
C HIS A 810 -23.52 -12.79 12.55
N GLY A 811 -23.73 -12.92 13.87
CA GLY A 811 -23.38 -14.11 14.65
C GLY A 811 -21.91 -14.52 14.53
N GLU A 812 -21.68 -15.83 14.53
CA GLU A 812 -20.36 -16.46 14.42
C GLU A 812 -19.51 -15.93 13.25
N ARG A 813 -20.11 -15.66 12.08
CA ARG A 813 -19.36 -15.13 10.92
C ARG A 813 -18.76 -13.76 11.18
N ARG A 814 -19.46 -12.91 11.95
CA ARG A 814 -18.94 -11.61 12.39
C ARG A 814 -17.73 -11.80 13.30
N GLU A 815 -17.83 -12.70 14.27
CA GLU A 815 -16.74 -13.00 15.20
C GLU A 815 -15.52 -13.56 14.48
N MET A 816 -15.68 -14.55 13.58
CA MET A 816 -14.57 -15.12 12.82
C MET A 816 -13.78 -14.07 12.04
N VAL A 817 -14.48 -13.18 11.31
CA VAL A 817 -13.83 -12.13 10.51
C VAL A 817 -13.20 -11.05 11.40
N LEU A 818 -13.90 -10.57 12.45
CA LEU A 818 -13.34 -9.62 13.42
C LEU A 818 -12.05 -10.15 14.05
N ARG A 819 -12.01 -11.43 14.42
CA ARG A 819 -10.83 -12.09 15.02
C ARG A 819 -9.71 -12.42 14.02
N GLN A 820 -9.88 -12.19 12.72
CA GLN A 820 -8.79 -12.22 11.73
C GLN A 820 -8.29 -10.82 11.32
N ILE A 821 -9.05 -9.76 11.60
CA ILE A 821 -8.64 -8.39 11.32
C ILE A 821 -7.52 -7.97 12.26
N VAL A 822 -6.49 -7.33 11.72
CA VAL A 822 -5.36 -6.75 12.45
C VAL A 822 -5.20 -5.30 11.96
N PRO A 823 -5.62 -4.29 12.74
CA PRO A 823 -5.42 -2.89 12.39
C PRO A 823 -3.94 -2.52 12.47
N VAL A 824 -3.42 -1.90 11.43
CA VAL A 824 -2.02 -1.48 11.30
C VAL A 824 -1.94 0.02 11.47
N ILE A 825 -1.20 0.49 12.47
CA ILE A 825 -1.05 1.91 12.84
C ILE A 825 0.37 2.41 12.64
N THR A 826 0.51 3.72 12.41
CA THR A 826 1.77 4.46 12.55
C THR A 826 1.69 5.27 13.84
N PHE A 827 2.74 5.21 14.67
CA PHE A 827 2.77 5.87 15.98
C PHE A 827 3.75 7.04 16.02
N ASP A 828 3.30 8.18 16.57
CA ASP A 828 4.02 9.45 16.54
C ASP A 828 4.98 9.69 17.72
N HIS A 829 5.10 8.73 18.65
CA HIS A 829 5.96 8.78 19.84
C HIS A 829 5.62 9.92 20.83
N ASP A 830 4.46 10.55 20.70
CA ASP A 830 3.97 11.63 21.57
C ASP A 830 2.62 11.28 22.22
N ASN A 831 1.65 10.72 21.48
CA ASN A 831 0.35 10.35 22.06
C ASN A 831 0.30 8.94 22.68
N TRP A 832 1.10 8.73 23.71
CA TRP A 832 1.20 7.46 24.46
C TRP A 832 -0.12 7.01 25.10
N GLN A 833 -0.97 7.94 25.54
CA GLN A 833 -2.30 7.62 26.09
C GLN A 833 -3.22 7.06 25.00
N GLN A 834 -3.25 7.67 23.80
CA GLN A 834 -4.01 7.13 22.68
C GLN A 834 -3.48 5.76 22.23
N LEU A 835 -2.16 5.55 22.24
CA LEU A 835 -1.57 4.24 21.95
C LEU A 835 -2.02 3.16 22.94
N GLN A 836 -2.08 3.47 24.24
CA GLN A 836 -2.59 2.56 25.26
C GLN A 836 -4.07 2.24 25.02
N ASP A 837 -4.90 3.26 24.76
CA ASP A 837 -6.31 3.08 24.40
C ASP A 837 -6.50 2.28 23.09
N ASP A 838 -5.57 2.38 22.14
CA ASP A 838 -5.57 1.61 20.89
C ASP A 838 -5.22 0.15 21.15
N ILE A 839 -4.15 -0.11 21.90
CA ILE A 839 -3.68 -1.45 22.30
C ILE A 839 -4.77 -2.22 23.04
N ILE A 840 -5.39 -1.60 24.06
CA ILE A 840 -6.50 -2.21 24.82
C ILE A 840 -7.70 -2.47 23.91
N TYR A 841 -8.10 -1.49 23.09
CA TYR A 841 -9.25 -1.65 22.20
C TYR A 841 -9.01 -2.74 21.15
N PHE A 842 -7.82 -2.81 20.54
CA PHE A 842 -7.53 -3.81 19.49
C PHE A 842 -7.48 -5.24 20.04
N LYS A 843 -6.90 -5.44 21.23
CA LYS A 843 -6.87 -6.73 21.95
C LYS A 843 -8.28 -7.29 22.13
N ASP A 844 -9.19 -6.47 22.65
CA ASP A 844 -10.53 -6.94 22.99
C ASP A 844 -11.43 -7.13 21.75
N ASN A 845 -11.24 -6.33 20.69
CA ASN A 845 -12.18 -6.23 19.57
C ASN A 845 -11.76 -6.94 18.27
N PHE A 846 -10.46 -7.18 18.05
CA PHE A 846 -9.94 -7.70 16.78
C PHE A 846 -9.06 -8.96 16.98
N GLY A 847 -8.29 -9.35 15.97
CA GLY A 847 -7.33 -10.46 16.04
C GLY A 847 -5.94 -10.06 16.57
N GLY A 848 -5.64 -8.77 16.67
CA GLY A 848 -4.32 -8.27 17.06
C GLY A 848 -4.11 -6.79 16.72
N ILE A 849 -2.84 -6.36 16.76
CA ILE A 849 -2.36 -5.01 16.39
C ILE A 849 -1.18 -5.12 15.41
N GLY A 850 -1.02 -4.15 14.50
CA GLY A 850 0.15 -4.03 13.64
C GLY A 850 0.78 -2.64 13.69
N PHE A 851 2.09 -2.57 13.45
CA PHE A 851 2.88 -1.33 13.44
C PHE A 851 3.58 -1.10 12.10
N TRP A 852 3.39 0.09 11.53
CA TRP A 852 4.12 0.59 10.37
C TRP A 852 4.91 1.87 10.73
N PRO A 853 6.26 1.87 10.62
CA PRO A 853 7.12 0.69 10.59
C PRO A 853 7.05 -0.08 11.93
N MET A 854 7.68 -1.25 12.00
CA MET A 854 7.82 -2.00 13.25
C MET A 854 8.60 -1.20 14.32
N PRO A 855 8.26 -1.35 15.62
CA PRO A 855 9.04 -0.75 16.69
C PRO A 855 10.45 -1.36 16.72
N MET A 856 11.46 -0.49 16.77
CA MET A 856 12.87 -0.85 16.91
C MET A 856 13.51 0.15 17.86
N THR A 857 14.39 -0.30 18.75
CA THR A 857 15.13 0.63 19.62
C THR A 857 16.21 1.32 18.79
N PRO A 858 16.20 2.66 18.65
CA PRO A 858 17.22 3.35 17.88
C PRO A 858 18.60 3.18 18.54
N PRO A 859 19.69 3.05 17.75
CA PRO A 859 21.04 3.06 18.31
C PRO A 859 21.31 4.40 19.00
N ALA A 860 22.08 4.40 20.10
CA ALA A 860 22.18 5.55 21.01
C ALA A 860 22.51 6.90 20.34
N ALA A 861 23.31 6.90 19.27
CA ALA A 861 23.67 8.10 18.50
C ALA A 861 22.48 8.75 17.74
N ALA A 862 21.38 8.02 17.50
CA ALA A 862 20.18 8.55 16.84
C ALA A 862 19.21 9.22 17.84
N ALA A 863 19.28 8.87 19.13
CA ALA A 863 18.44 9.48 20.16
C ALA A 863 18.71 11.00 20.30
N GLU A 864 19.96 11.42 20.16
CA GLU A 864 20.37 12.83 20.20
C GLU A 864 19.84 13.66 19.01
N ALA A 865 19.50 13.02 17.89
CA ALA A 865 19.00 13.69 16.68
C ALA A 865 17.47 13.86 16.65
N VAL A 866 16.73 13.04 17.40
CA VAL A 866 15.26 13.08 17.48
C VAL A 866 14.78 13.75 18.78
N GLY A 867 15.57 13.67 19.85
CA GLY A 867 15.26 14.19 21.19
C GLY A 867 15.31 15.72 21.30
N GLY A 868 14.32 16.41 20.74
CA GLY A 868 14.11 17.84 20.92
C GLY A 868 13.77 18.21 22.37
N ALA A 869 14.80 18.50 23.17
CA ALA A 869 14.70 19.03 24.54
C ALA A 869 13.95 18.16 25.57
N ALA A 870 14.48 16.96 25.83
CA ALA A 870 14.17 16.18 27.03
C ALA A 870 15.42 16.02 27.93
N LYS A 871 15.94 17.16 28.42
CA LYS A 871 16.79 17.17 29.61
C LYS A 871 15.90 17.33 30.85
N ASP A 872 16.42 16.93 32.01
CA ASP A 872 15.76 17.08 33.32
C ASP A 872 14.54 16.16 33.57
N GLY A 873 14.66 14.89 33.17
CA GLY A 873 13.97 13.76 33.80
C GLY A 873 15.00 12.80 34.41
N PRO A 874 14.91 12.41 35.70
CA PRO A 874 15.86 11.47 36.28
C PRO A 874 15.67 10.08 35.65
N ALA A 875 16.75 9.47 35.17
CA ALA A 875 16.75 8.12 34.59
C ALA A 875 16.61 7.04 35.68
N VAL A 876 15.44 6.99 36.33
CA VAL A 876 15.10 5.94 37.29
C VAL A 876 14.32 4.85 36.57
N LEU A 877 15.06 3.83 36.12
CA LEU A 877 14.47 2.53 35.80
C LEU A 877 14.00 1.90 37.13
N VAL A 878 12.78 2.26 37.58
CA VAL A 878 12.19 1.65 38.77
C VAL A 878 11.60 0.31 38.36
N ASP A 879 12.31 -0.76 38.71
CA ASP A 879 11.89 -2.14 38.50
C ASP A 879 10.67 -2.46 39.38
N PHE A 880 9.47 -2.37 38.79
CA PHE A 880 8.19 -2.67 39.40
C PHE A 880 7.43 -3.68 38.54
N ALA A 881 7.28 -4.91 39.04
CA ALA A 881 6.50 -5.95 38.39
C ALA A 881 4.99 -5.61 38.38
N GLY A 882 4.47 -5.29 37.19
CA GLY A 882 3.05 -4.99 36.95
C GLY A 882 2.85 -4.00 35.79
N VAL A 883 1.61 -3.90 35.31
CA VAL A 883 1.21 -3.01 34.20
C VAL A 883 1.59 -1.56 34.50
N GLN A 884 2.47 -0.98 33.70
CA GLN A 884 2.75 0.45 33.66
C GLN A 884 1.73 1.16 32.75
N GLN A 885 1.61 2.48 32.91
CA GLN A 885 0.95 3.31 31.90
C GLN A 885 1.96 3.65 30.79
N CYS A 886 1.54 3.62 29.53
CA CYS A 886 2.49 3.69 28.41
C CYS A 886 3.16 5.07 28.24
N ASP A 887 2.61 6.12 28.85
CA ASP A 887 3.19 7.46 28.95
C ASP A 887 4.29 7.58 30.01
N VAL A 888 4.36 6.62 30.96
CA VAL A 888 5.42 6.46 31.94
C VAL A 888 6.58 5.66 31.36
N SER A 889 6.30 4.50 30.74
CA SER A 889 7.34 3.63 30.17
C SER A 889 7.97 4.20 28.90
N ARG A 890 7.16 4.79 28.02
CA ARG A 890 7.58 5.41 26.74
C ARG A 890 8.40 4.49 25.82
N ASP A 891 8.19 3.18 25.95
CA ASP A 891 8.63 2.17 24.98
C ASP A 891 7.43 1.36 24.49
N VAL A 892 7.30 1.23 23.17
CA VAL A 892 6.18 0.52 22.54
C VAL A 892 6.20 -0.97 22.91
N SER A 893 7.39 -1.57 23.07
CA SER A 893 7.54 -2.96 23.48
C SER A 893 7.13 -3.16 24.94
N GLN A 894 7.52 -2.30 25.87
CA GLN A 894 7.08 -2.38 27.27
C GLN A 894 5.55 -2.23 27.37
N CYS A 895 4.97 -1.26 26.66
CA CYS A 895 3.52 -1.11 26.53
C CYS A 895 2.83 -2.38 25.97
N LEU A 896 3.44 -3.08 25.00
CA LEU A 896 2.92 -4.35 24.49
C LEU A 896 3.12 -5.53 25.46
N VAL A 897 4.22 -5.58 26.21
CA VAL A 897 4.46 -6.57 27.28
C VAL A 897 3.34 -6.50 28.31
N ASP A 898 2.99 -5.29 28.76
CA ASP A 898 1.99 -5.08 29.80
C ASP A 898 0.58 -5.47 29.36
N PHE A 899 0.19 -5.16 28.12
CA PHE A 899 -1.19 -5.40 27.68
C PHE A 899 -1.40 -6.67 26.85
N TYR A 900 -0.43 -7.15 26.09
CA TYR A 900 -0.60 -8.31 25.18
C TYR A 900 -0.09 -9.65 25.73
N GLN A 901 0.71 -9.72 26.79
CA GLN A 901 1.07 -11.01 27.39
C GLN A 901 -0.13 -11.70 28.06
N THR A 902 -0.13 -13.05 28.09
CA THR A 902 -1.10 -13.85 28.86
C THR A 902 -1.06 -13.54 30.36
N VAL A 903 0.13 -13.23 30.90
CA VAL A 903 0.32 -12.68 32.25
C VAL A 903 0.93 -11.29 32.06
N PRO A 904 0.17 -10.20 32.27
CA PRO A 904 0.64 -8.82 32.14
C PRO A 904 1.95 -8.54 32.89
N GLY A 905 2.93 -7.94 32.21
CA GLY A 905 4.18 -7.50 32.84
C GLY A 905 5.10 -8.63 33.33
N ALA A 906 5.03 -9.81 32.71
CA ALA A 906 5.82 -10.98 33.11
C ALA A 906 7.17 -11.05 32.38
N GLU A 907 8.26 -11.05 33.16
CA GLU A 907 9.59 -11.35 32.63
C GLU A 907 9.80 -12.85 32.37
N ALA A 908 10.40 -13.17 31.23
CA ALA A 908 10.85 -14.52 30.94
C ALA A 908 12.04 -14.89 31.83
N SER A 909 11.96 -16.04 32.51
CA SER A 909 13.05 -16.56 33.35
C SER A 909 14.40 -16.55 32.59
N PRO A 910 15.51 -16.11 33.21
CA PRO A 910 16.83 -16.07 32.56
C PRO A 910 17.25 -17.41 31.92
N VAL A 911 16.84 -18.53 32.54
CA VAL A 911 17.06 -19.87 31.96
C VAL A 911 16.33 -20.03 30.62
N CYS A 912 15.05 -19.64 30.54
CA CYS A 912 14.30 -19.76 29.30
C CYS A 912 14.74 -18.77 28.22
N LYS A 913 15.18 -17.57 28.60
CA LYS A 913 15.86 -16.63 27.71
C LYS A 913 17.09 -17.28 27.06
N THR A 914 18.06 -17.76 27.86
CA THR A 914 19.28 -18.41 27.35
C THR A 914 18.99 -19.69 26.56
N VAL A 915 18.03 -20.51 26.99
CA VAL A 915 17.60 -21.72 26.28
C VAL A 915 17.03 -21.39 24.91
N CYS A 916 16.26 -20.31 24.79
CA CYS A 916 15.62 -19.95 23.53
C CYS A 916 16.57 -19.27 22.55
N GLU A 917 17.40 -18.32 23.01
CA GLU A 917 18.52 -17.75 22.22
C GLU A 917 19.43 -18.83 21.61
N ASN A 918 19.48 -20.02 22.23
CA ASN A 918 20.31 -21.15 21.83
C ASN A 918 19.46 -22.40 21.49
N LEU A 919 18.19 -22.24 21.10
CA LEU A 919 17.20 -23.33 21.07
C LEU A 919 17.66 -24.56 20.28
N TYR A 920 18.21 -24.36 19.08
CA TYR A 920 18.69 -25.46 18.25
C TYR A 920 19.95 -26.13 18.82
N ALA A 921 20.78 -25.41 19.58
CA ALA A 921 21.93 -25.99 20.28
C ALA A 921 21.48 -26.84 21.48
N PHE A 922 20.49 -26.38 22.27
CA PHE A 922 19.88 -27.19 23.33
C PHE A 922 19.20 -28.45 22.77
N ARG A 923 18.40 -28.31 21.69
CA ARG A 923 17.78 -29.45 20.98
C ARG A 923 18.82 -30.44 20.45
N LEU A 924 19.95 -29.96 19.90
CA LEU A 924 21.04 -30.81 19.42
C LEU A 924 21.76 -31.53 20.57
N ALA A 925 22.10 -30.81 21.66
CA ALA A 925 22.73 -31.38 22.84
C ALA A 925 21.85 -32.47 23.49
N ALA A 926 20.54 -32.23 23.59
CA ALA A 926 19.58 -33.22 24.08
C ALA A 926 19.56 -34.48 23.19
N LYS A 927 19.47 -34.33 21.86
CA LYS A 927 19.54 -35.47 20.90
C LYS A 927 20.86 -36.24 21.04
N LEU A 928 22.00 -35.56 21.14
CA LEU A 928 23.32 -36.19 21.32
C LEU A 928 23.41 -36.95 22.66
N ALA A 929 22.85 -36.41 23.74
CA ALA A 929 22.81 -37.10 25.03
C ALA A 929 21.95 -38.37 24.98
N VAL A 930 20.79 -38.37 24.28
CA VAL A 930 20.00 -39.60 24.03
C VAL A 930 20.82 -40.64 23.27
N LEU A 931 21.52 -40.23 22.20
CA LEU A 931 22.32 -41.15 21.39
C LEU A 931 23.49 -41.75 22.20
N LEU A 932 24.11 -40.97 23.10
CA LEU A 932 25.11 -41.47 24.04
C LEU A 932 24.52 -42.45 25.07
N LEU A 933 23.29 -42.23 25.56
CA LEU A 933 22.61 -43.20 26.44
C LEU A 933 22.31 -44.52 25.70
N ILE A 934 21.77 -44.44 24.48
CA ILE A 934 21.51 -45.63 23.64
C ILE A 934 22.82 -46.38 23.36
N ALA A 935 23.91 -45.67 23.04
CA ALA A 935 25.24 -46.26 22.86
C ALA A 935 25.77 -46.92 24.14
N CYS A 936 25.63 -46.28 25.32
CA CYS A 936 26.00 -46.88 26.60
C CYS A 936 25.21 -48.17 26.90
N VAL A 937 23.91 -48.21 26.58
CA VAL A 937 23.07 -49.40 26.73
C VAL A 937 23.49 -50.50 25.75
N ALA A 938 23.67 -50.19 24.47
CA ALA A 938 24.12 -51.14 23.46
C ALA A 938 25.49 -51.75 23.82
N LEU A 939 26.46 -50.90 24.21
CA LEU A 939 27.79 -51.36 24.67
C LEU A 939 27.70 -52.20 25.95
N TYR A 940 26.78 -51.91 26.87
CA TYR A 940 26.57 -52.73 28.07
C TYR A 940 26.02 -54.12 27.74
N TYR A 941 25.25 -54.27 26.65
CA TYR A 941 24.77 -55.56 26.18
C TYR A 941 25.75 -56.31 25.28
N TRP A 942 26.55 -55.61 24.46
CA TRP A 942 27.45 -56.24 23.47
C TRP A 942 28.92 -56.36 23.91
N SER A 943 29.40 -55.57 24.87
CA SER A 943 30.80 -55.58 25.31
C SER A 943 30.97 -56.00 26.76
N CYS A 944 31.58 -57.16 26.98
CA CYS A 944 31.91 -57.66 28.33
C CYS A 944 32.87 -56.71 29.07
N MET A 945 33.86 -56.14 28.37
CA MET A 945 34.78 -55.15 28.96
C MET A 945 34.07 -53.87 29.39
N TRP A 946 33.08 -53.41 28.60
CA TRP A 946 32.30 -52.23 28.97
C TRP A 946 31.39 -52.51 30.16
N ARG A 947 30.72 -53.68 30.19
CA ARG A 947 29.92 -54.13 31.33
C ARG A 947 30.75 -54.19 32.62
N GLU A 948 31.95 -54.76 32.57
CA GLU A 948 32.81 -54.86 33.74
C GLU A 948 33.31 -53.48 34.21
N ARG A 949 33.72 -52.60 33.27
CA ARG A 949 34.13 -51.22 33.59
C ARG A 949 32.98 -50.40 34.18
N MET A 950 31.77 -50.57 33.66
CA MET A 950 30.54 -49.96 34.17
C MET A 950 30.22 -50.44 35.59
N ALA A 951 30.38 -51.74 35.87
CA ALA A 951 30.19 -52.29 37.22
C ALA A 951 31.21 -51.72 38.21
N ARG A 952 32.51 -51.68 37.85
CA ARG A 952 33.56 -51.08 38.70
C ARG A 952 33.36 -49.58 38.96
N CYS A 953 32.69 -48.88 38.04
CA CYS A 953 32.35 -47.45 38.16
C CYS A 953 30.90 -47.20 38.61
N TYR A 954 30.20 -48.19 39.16
CA TYR A 954 28.81 -48.09 39.66
C TYR A 954 27.82 -47.42 38.67
N HIS A 955 28.01 -47.65 37.36
CA HIS A 955 27.28 -47.01 36.26
C HIS A 955 27.33 -45.46 36.22
N ALA A 956 28.18 -44.82 37.02
CA ALA A 956 28.24 -43.37 37.17
C ALA A 956 28.36 -42.58 35.85
N PRO A 957 29.11 -43.02 34.80
CA PRO A 957 29.13 -42.30 33.52
C PRO A 957 27.75 -42.22 32.84
N THR A 958 26.97 -43.30 32.86
CA THR A 958 25.62 -43.31 32.28
C THR A 958 24.61 -42.56 33.16
N VAL A 959 24.77 -42.59 34.49
CA VAL A 959 23.97 -41.75 35.39
C VAL A 959 24.26 -40.26 35.15
N ALA A 960 25.52 -39.87 34.94
CA ALA A 960 25.89 -38.50 34.61
C ALA A 960 25.30 -38.04 33.26
N ILE A 961 25.40 -38.86 32.21
CA ILE A 961 24.78 -38.55 30.91
C ILE A 961 23.25 -38.48 31.03
N ALA A 962 22.63 -39.34 31.86
CA ALA A 962 21.18 -39.31 32.10
C ALA A 962 20.72 -38.08 32.89
N ALA A 963 21.54 -37.58 33.82
CA ALA A 963 21.30 -36.33 34.53
C ALA A 963 21.44 -35.12 33.59
N VAL A 964 22.49 -35.08 32.76
CA VAL A 964 22.67 -34.04 31.73
C VAL A 964 21.52 -34.06 30.72
N TRP A 965 21.11 -35.23 30.23
CA TRP A 965 19.94 -35.35 29.36
C TRP A 965 18.67 -34.86 30.06
N SER A 966 18.41 -35.29 31.30
CA SER A 966 17.25 -34.86 32.07
C SER A 966 17.20 -33.35 32.25
N LEU A 967 18.33 -32.69 32.53
CA LEU A 967 18.41 -31.22 32.66
C LEU A 967 18.13 -30.51 31.33
N LEU A 968 18.74 -30.97 30.23
CA LEU A 968 18.50 -30.42 28.88
C LEU A 968 17.04 -30.64 28.45
N ALA A 969 16.48 -31.82 28.72
CA ALA A 969 15.10 -32.16 28.42
C ALA A 969 14.11 -31.34 29.27
N LEU A 970 14.40 -31.10 30.55
CA LEU A 970 13.57 -30.26 31.44
C LEU A 970 13.60 -28.79 31.02
N ALA A 971 14.79 -28.27 30.69
CA ALA A 971 14.97 -26.91 30.19
C ALA A 971 14.18 -26.69 28.88
N LEU A 972 14.28 -27.63 27.94
CA LEU A 972 13.45 -27.63 26.74
C LEU A 972 11.95 -27.79 27.07
N LEU A 973 11.56 -28.70 27.96
CA LEU A 973 10.15 -28.96 28.30
C LEU A 973 9.41 -27.71 28.82
N PHE A 974 10.10 -26.80 29.53
CA PHE A 974 9.49 -25.56 30.03
C PHE A 974 9.71 -24.33 29.14
N CYS A 975 10.80 -24.28 28.38
CA CYS A 975 11.23 -23.09 27.64
C CYS A 975 11.16 -23.20 26.11
N ASP A 976 10.97 -24.41 25.56
CA ASP A 976 10.66 -24.63 24.14
C ASP A 976 9.13 -24.69 23.98
N PRO A 977 8.45 -23.74 23.30
CA PRO A 977 7.00 -23.74 23.16
C PRO A 977 6.44 -25.04 22.55
N PHE A 978 7.23 -25.70 21.70
CA PHE A 978 6.90 -26.98 21.08
C PHE A 978 6.68 -28.09 22.13
N LEU A 979 7.44 -28.05 23.23
CA LEU A 979 7.41 -29.03 24.32
C LEU A 979 6.64 -28.52 25.55
N ARG A 980 6.42 -27.21 25.66
CA ARG A 980 5.66 -26.54 26.74
C ARG A 980 4.19 -26.99 26.82
N TRP A 981 3.63 -27.53 25.74
CA TRP A 981 2.34 -28.25 25.76
C TRP A 981 2.41 -29.54 26.60
N LEU A 982 3.45 -30.36 26.41
CA LEU A 982 3.66 -31.61 27.16
C LEU A 982 3.83 -31.34 28.67
N ALA A 983 4.35 -30.17 29.03
CA ALA A 983 4.44 -29.71 30.42
C ALA A 983 3.09 -29.35 31.05
N ARG A 984 2.13 -28.86 30.25
CA ARG A 984 0.84 -28.31 30.71
C ARG A 984 -0.31 -29.31 30.69
N GLY A 985 -0.21 -30.37 29.88
CA GLY A 985 -1.21 -31.43 29.81
C GLY A 985 -0.96 -32.61 30.77
N TYR A 986 -1.85 -33.61 30.73
CA TYR A 986 -1.72 -34.86 31.51
C TYR A 986 -0.49 -35.71 31.18
N MET A 987 0.38 -35.29 30.25
CA MET A 987 1.55 -36.05 29.82
C MET A 987 2.60 -36.23 30.94
N ILE A 988 2.83 -35.22 31.79
CA ILE A 988 3.70 -35.39 32.98
C ILE A 988 3.19 -36.51 33.90
N PRO A 989 1.94 -36.48 34.41
CA PRO A 989 1.44 -37.58 35.24
C PRO A 989 1.34 -38.93 34.50
N ILE A 990 1.07 -38.96 33.19
CA ILE A 990 1.10 -40.20 32.39
C ILE A 990 2.52 -40.79 32.34
N PHE A 991 3.55 -40.00 32.04
CA PHE A 991 4.94 -40.46 32.05
C PHE A 991 5.38 -40.89 33.46
N LEU A 992 4.94 -40.19 34.50
CA LEU A 992 5.25 -40.53 35.89
C LEU A 992 4.58 -41.84 36.32
N VAL A 993 3.32 -42.10 35.91
CA VAL A 993 2.63 -43.39 36.10
C VAL A 993 3.35 -44.51 35.33
N LEU A 994 3.69 -44.31 34.05
CA LEU A 994 4.44 -45.29 33.26
C LEU A 994 5.81 -45.61 33.87
N PHE A 995 6.50 -44.60 34.42
CA PHE A 995 7.77 -44.78 35.12
C PHE A 995 7.60 -45.55 36.44
N ILE A 996 6.54 -45.29 37.21
CA ILE A 996 6.19 -46.07 38.41
C ILE A 996 5.86 -47.52 38.02
N CYS A 997 5.07 -47.76 36.98
CA CYS A 997 4.79 -49.12 36.48
C CYS A 997 6.07 -49.85 36.04
N ALA A 998 6.98 -49.17 35.35
CA ALA A 998 8.28 -49.73 34.94
C ALA A 998 9.18 -50.03 36.15
N LEU A 999 9.20 -49.16 37.17
CA LEU A 999 9.92 -49.42 38.43
C LEU A 999 9.34 -50.62 39.18
N ILE A 1000 8.01 -50.73 39.29
CA ILE A 1000 7.33 -51.87 39.93
C ILE A 1000 7.67 -53.17 39.18
N ALA A 1001 7.56 -53.19 37.85
CA ALA A 1001 7.89 -54.35 37.03
C ALA A 1001 9.38 -54.74 37.15
N TRP A 1002 10.30 -53.77 37.19
CA TRP A 1002 11.72 -54.01 37.40
C TRP A 1002 12.02 -54.53 38.82
N TYR A 1003 11.36 -54.00 39.85
CA TYR A 1003 11.55 -54.46 41.22
C TYR A 1003 10.97 -55.87 41.43
N GLN A 1004 9.81 -56.18 40.83
CA GLN A 1004 9.25 -57.54 40.77
C GLN A 1004 10.18 -58.50 40.04
N TYR A 1005 10.75 -58.10 38.89
CA TYR A 1005 11.76 -58.91 38.20
C TYR A 1005 12.99 -59.16 39.08
N ARG A 1006 13.50 -58.15 39.81
CA ARG A 1006 14.70 -58.27 40.66
C ARG A 1006 14.45 -59.03 41.97
N LEU A 1007 13.23 -59.02 42.50
CA LEU A 1007 12.81 -59.93 43.57
C LEU A 1007 12.77 -61.37 43.06
N LYS A 1008 12.10 -61.61 41.92
CA LYS A 1008 12.05 -62.94 41.31
C LYS A 1008 13.44 -63.48 40.95
N GLU A 1009 14.32 -62.65 40.38
CA GLU A 1009 15.71 -63.00 40.07
C GLU A 1009 16.56 -63.32 41.32
N ARG A 1010 16.08 -62.94 42.52
CA ARG A 1010 16.68 -63.25 43.83
C ARG A 1010 16.03 -64.46 44.50
N ASP A 1011 14.73 -64.69 44.32
CA ASP A 1011 14.02 -65.88 44.81
C ASP A 1011 14.34 -67.13 43.96
N GLU A 1012 14.74 -66.94 42.70
CA GLU A 1012 15.22 -68.00 41.80
C GLU A 1012 16.75 -68.26 41.90
N GLN A 1013 17.46 -67.62 42.85
CA GLN A 1013 18.86 -67.92 43.18
C GLN A 1013 18.94 -68.63 44.55
N PRO A 1014 19.46 -69.87 44.61
CA PRO A 1014 19.58 -70.65 45.85
C PRO A 1014 20.78 -70.26 46.73
#